data_AF-Y0KFN6-F1
#
_entry.id   AF-Y0KFN6-F1
#
_cell.length_a   1.000
_cell.length_b   1.000
_cell.length_c   1.000
_cell.angle_alpha   90.00
_cell.angle_beta   90.00
_cell.angle_gamma   90.00
#
_symmetry.space_group_name_H-M   'P 1'
#
loop_
_entity.id
_entity.type
_entity.pdbx_description
1 polymer ?
#
loop_
_entity_poly.entity_id
_entity_poly.type
_entity_poly.pdbx_seq_one_letter_code
_entity_poly.pdbx_strand_id
1 'polypeptide(L)'
;MSYIFPLANMANAFAMTVLLIALGLTGHSTLVAEVGIVQGATLALFYAFSANARSLILNKSAAVSANSVMAFRLLTLTPLAVISYWLSVSATAVSPILAILLITRRVAEWLSEVHLSEMERLDNRLFATQYFVAQSLLLVLAFGLLVMDSQISYLGLSVWALFPLLFSFKFIYSGFANFPSLTKNMLFKMLPHLGSTAIIGIGVYVFRLLILLLIGKEIAGDLYTAFAIGGLTGSVFANSLGASIALHEQRSGKRHFPKMVRLPLNLSLLAGALIFVAATIQLDTLAWLGKTYFFWQATGLSLIGGVVMVYAQRVRFRLIQHDEYHDVFGPDVMMNILLITSIPFIYYLLGLQALAGLYLLSSLLALVFYKSYQLAEIRSSKGQFNLKIGYSIIAVMILFPLYLQLSNGIFRSASLNFNSGADLHFLPIPVSVIACYVGILMIAAYRYATTSLYYIFFTCLLMVTTTVAISQGVNAEQQSKFILLIQFILPMFGLVLGQMYYAKNQSIVYSLEKSFLYVLLFIVPLQLTSTWLQGYTSLSPYLYVFSIYQHVQYVPVIFVSAFLVAFCGLWSISKFKNIFLAFTPLMGIYTAASMSLLAIVMLIAGLLGFALYQWRRFFDKTVIALVLLVTILMGGYLEYKSDFMESKLTFFNVINQDEIAFNMIGRQYFAKNIVTDPETFLLGHAERPSRAQFPSAHNYYLDIIYSFGFLALLPTLVMLIYTLMLLYRFRNGVLASTDLLCLSAIVLFLVVVDNSFKVGLRQPYSGIFTFFIWGILISKLHLNFLKVSK
;
A
#
# COMPACT_ATOMS: atom_id res chain seq x y z
N MET A 1 2.91 19.03 -36.63
CA MET A 1 1.83 18.35 -35.88
C MET A 1 0.64 19.30 -35.85
N SER A 2 -0.54 18.83 -36.22
CA SER A 2 -1.79 19.56 -36.00
C SER A 2 -2.11 19.49 -34.50
N TYR A 3 -2.09 20.62 -33.80
CA TYR A 3 -2.34 20.67 -32.35
C TYR A 3 -3.83 20.56 -31.98
N ILE A 4 -4.72 20.57 -32.97
CA ILE A 4 -6.17 20.62 -32.72
C ILE A 4 -6.72 19.33 -32.08
N PHE A 5 -6.21 18.15 -32.43
CA PHE A 5 -6.65 16.89 -31.82
C PHE A 5 -6.21 16.76 -30.36
N PRO A 6 -4.94 17.07 -30.00
CA PRO A 6 -4.56 17.21 -28.60
C PRO A 6 -5.44 18.20 -27.83
N LEU A 7 -5.73 19.38 -28.40
CA LEU A 7 -6.57 20.38 -27.75
C LEU A 7 -8.02 19.92 -27.57
N ALA A 8 -8.63 19.29 -28.58
CA ALA A 8 -9.97 18.71 -28.47
C ALA A 8 -10.02 17.59 -27.43
N ASN A 9 -8.99 16.73 -27.38
CA ASN A 9 -8.87 15.69 -26.36
C ASN A 9 -8.71 16.28 -24.96
N MET A 10 -7.93 17.36 -24.82
CA MET A 10 -7.78 18.08 -23.55
C MET A 10 -9.09 18.71 -23.10
N ALA A 11 -9.81 19.38 -24.01
CA ALA A 11 -11.12 19.97 -23.72
C ALA A 11 -12.15 18.91 -23.31
N ASN A 12 -12.08 17.70 -23.87
CA ASN A 12 -12.91 16.58 -23.44
C ASN A 12 -12.51 16.04 -22.06
N ALA A 13 -11.25 15.62 -21.91
CA ALA A 13 -10.79 14.86 -20.74
C ALA A 13 -10.65 15.70 -19.46
N PHE A 14 -10.33 16.99 -19.60
CA PHE A 14 -10.09 17.90 -18.48
C PHE A 14 -11.25 18.83 -18.15
N ALA A 15 -12.40 18.70 -18.83
CA ALA A 15 -13.55 19.60 -18.66
C ALA A 15 -14.00 19.72 -17.19
N MET A 16 -14.21 18.59 -16.51
CA MET A 16 -14.52 18.57 -15.06
C MET A 16 -13.41 19.17 -14.18
N THR A 17 -12.14 19.03 -14.57
CA THR A 17 -11.02 19.61 -13.79
C THR A 17 -11.02 21.13 -13.90
N VAL A 18 -11.28 21.66 -15.10
CA VAL A 18 -11.41 23.11 -15.32
C VAL A 18 -12.61 23.66 -14.57
N LEU A 19 -13.75 22.95 -14.59
CA LEU A 19 -14.93 23.32 -13.80
C LEU A 19 -14.61 23.38 -12.29
N LEU A 20 -13.91 22.37 -11.78
CA LEU A 20 -13.47 22.31 -10.38
C LEU A 20 -12.56 23.48 -10.01
N ILE A 21 -11.59 23.84 -10.87
CA ILE A 21 -10.70 24.99 -10.64
C ILE A 21 -11.51 26.29 -10.62
N ALA A 22 -12.38 26.48 -11.61
CA ALA A 22 -13.17 27.70 -11.76
C ALA A 22 -14.09 27.94 -10.55
N LEU A 23 -14.84 26.92 -10.12
CA LEU A 23 -15.70 26.98 -8.93
C LEU A 23 -14.91 27.24 -7.64
N GLY A 24 -13.69 26.69 -7.55
CA GLY A 24 -12.82 26.92 -6.41
C GLY A 24 -12.38 28.35 -6.30
N LEU A 25 -11.95 28.96 -7.42
CA LEU A 25 -11.52 30.35 -7.45
C LEU A 25 -12.67 31.33 -7.17
N THR A 26 -13.92 30.98 -7.48
CA THR A 26 -15.10 31.80 -7.14
C THR A 26 -15.63 31.59 -5.73
N GLY A 27 -14.95 30.79 -4.90
CA GLY A 27 -15.32 30.62 -3.49
C GLY A 27 -16.34 29.52 -3.19
N HIS A 28 -16.73 28.70 -4.17
CA HIS A 28 -17.74 27.64 -3.98
C HIS A 28 -17.11 26.31 -3.50
N SER A 29 -16.36 26.35 -2.40
CA SER A 29 -15.50 25.23 -1.96
C SER A 29 -16.27 23.95 -1.61
N THR A 30 -17.50 24.06 -1.09
CA THR A 30 -18.35 22.89 -0.83
C THR A 30 -18.73 22.16 -2.13
N LEU A 31 -19.19 22.89 -3.14
CA LEU A 31 -19.54 22.36 -4.46
C LEU A 31 -18.30 21.73 -5.14
N VAL A 32 -17.13 22.36 -5.00
CA VAL A 32 -15.84 21.83 -5.49
C VAL A 32 -15.52 20.49 -4.86
N ALA A 33 -15.74 20.33 -3.56
CA ALA A 33 -15.52 19.06 -2.88
C ALA A 33 -16.42 17.97 -3.46
N GLU A 34 -17.69 18.27 -3.72
CA GLU A 34 -18.65 17.33 -4.32
C GLU A 34 -18.27 16.96 -5.76
N VAL A 35 -17.97 17.95 -6.60
CA VAL A 35 -17.46 17.73 -7.97
C VAL A 35 -16.17 16.91 -7.93
N GLY A 36 -15.28 17.21 -7.00
CA GLY A 36 -14.01 16.51 -6.80
C GLY A 36 -14.17 15.05 -6.42
N ILE A 37 -15.13 14.71 -5.57
CA ILE A 37 -15.42 13.31 -5.25
C ILE A 37 -16.03 12.57 -6.43
N VAL A 38 -17.06 13.13 -7.08
CA VAL A 38 -17.69 12.48 -8.24
C VAL A 38 -16.68 12.29 -9.37
N GLN A 39 -15.85 13.30 -9.62
CA GLN A 39 -14.73 13.19 -10.57
C GLN A 39 -13.74 12.09 -10.14
N GLY A 40 -13.43 11.98 -8.85
CA GLY A 40 -12.54 10.95 -8.31
C GLY A 40 -13.12 9.54 -8.49
N ALA A 41 -14.37 9.31 -8.09
CA ALA A 41 -15.06 8.02 -8.19
C ALA A 41 -15.18 7.57 -9.65
N THR A 42 -15.59 8.48 -10.52
CA THR A 42 -15.69 8.18 -11.95
C THR A 42 -14.33 7.98 -12.59
N LEU A 43 -13.27 8.67 -12.15
CA LEU A 43 -11.91 8.43 -12.61
C LEU A 43 -11.39 7.06 -12.12
N ALA A 44 -11.68 6.65 -10.89
CA ALA A 44 -11.31 5.33 -10.38
C ALA A 44 -11.88 4.18 -11.23
N LEU A 45 -13.07 4.34 -11.79
CA LEU A 45 -13.77 3.31 -12.55
C LEU A 45 -13.59 3.46 -14.07
N PHE A 46 -13.95 4.59 -14.66
CA PHE A 46 -13.89 4.76 -16.12
C PHE A 46 -12.46 4.87 -16.66
N TYR A 47 -11.52 5.45 -15.90
CA TYR A 47 -10.12 5.52 -16.34
C TYR A 47 -9.44 4.14 -16.30
N ALA A 48 -9.72 3.34 -15.26
CA ALA A 48 -9.25 1.96 -15.15
C ALA A 48 -9.62 1.15 -16.39
N PHE A 49 -10.89 1.22 -16.80
CA PHE A 49 -11.43 0.51 -17.97
C PHE A 49 -11.14 1.22 -19.30
N SER A 50 -10.45 2.37 -19.30
CA SER A 50 -10.00 3.03 -20.53
C SER A 50 -8.86 2.26 -21.20
N ALA A 51 -8.03 1.53 -20.44
CA ALA A 51 -6.91 0.70 -20.90
C ALA A 51 -5.99 1.39 -21.95
N ASN A 52 -5.81 2.71 -21.83
CA ASN A 52 -5.08 3.53 -22.80
C ASN A 52 -5.60 3.36 -24.26
N ALA A 53 -6.93 3.27 -24.42
CA ALA A 53 -7.59 3.02 -25.70
C ALA A 53 -7.11 3.91 -26.85
N ARG A 54 -6.84 5.20 -26.59
CA ARG A 54 -6.31 6.11 -27.61
C ARG A 54 -5.00 5.59 -28.23
N SER A 55 -4.07 5.11 -27.41
CA SER A 55 -2.81 4.56 -27.91
C SER A 55 -3.01 3.31 -28.77
N LEU A 56 -3.98 2.46 -28.40
CA LEU A 56 -4.32 1.25 -29.14
C LEU A 56 -4.98 1.57 -30.48
N ILE A 57 -5.90 2.55 -30.51
CA ILE A 57 -6.60 2.96 -31.73
C ILE A 57 -5.66 3.63 -32.75
N LEU A 58 -4.72 4.44 -32.26
CA LEU A 58 -3.75 5.14 -33.11
C LEU A 58 -2.64 4.21 -33.64
N ASN A 59 -2.41 3.06 -33.02
CA ASN A 59 -1.38 2.13 -33.45
C ASN A 59 -1.88 1.22 -34.59
N LYS A 60 -1.35 1.42 -35.81
CA LYS A 60 -1.74 0.65 -37.01
C LYS A 60 -1.45 -0.86 -36.91
N SER A 61 -0.53 -1.29 -36.05
CA SER A 61 -0.22 -2.72 -35.84
C SER A 61 -1.06 -3.39 -34.76
N ALA A 62 -1.88 -2.64 -34.03
CA ALA A 62 -2.71 -3.19 -32.96
C ALA A 62 -3.94 -3.92 -33.54
N ALA A 63 -4.19 -5.15 -33.08
CA ALA A 63 -5.30 -6.00 -33.51
C ALA A 63 -6.67 -5.60 -32.91
N VAL A 64 -6.87 -4.32 -32.55
CA VAL A 64 -8.06 -3.81 -31.85
C VAL A 64 -8.64 -2.63 -32.64
N SER A 65 -9.87 -2.76 -33.13
CA SER A 65 -10.56 -1.70 -33.87
C SER A 65 -11.26 -0.72 -32.92
N ALA A 66 -11.41 0.55 -33.30
CA ALA A 66 -12.13 1.54 -32.49
C ALA A 66 -13.59 1.11 -32.20
N ASN A 67 -14.26 0.46 -33.15
CA ASN A 67 -15.62 -0.08 -32.95
C ASN A 67 -15.67 -1.18 -31.89
N SER A 68 -14.64 -2.04 -31.82
CA SER A 68 -14.56 -3.04 -30.76
C SER A 68 -14.42 -2.37 -29.38
N VAL A 69 -13.58 -1.34 -29.26
CA VAL A 69 -13.42 -0.58 -28.00
C VAL A 69 -14.73 0.08 -27.59
N MET A 70 -15.45 0.67 -28.55
CA MET A 70 -16.76 1.25 -28.31
C MET A 70 -17.76 0.22 -27.77
N ALA A 71 -17.86 -0.96 -28.40
CA ALA A 71 -18.75 -2.03 -27.94
C ALA A 71 -18.42 -2.49 -26.51
N PHE A 72 -17.14 -2.66 -26.18
CA PHE A 72 -16.71 -3.01 -24.82
C PHE A 72 -17.07 -1.93 -23.78
N ARG A 73 -16.88 -0.65 -24.13
CA ARG A 73 -17.25 0.47 -23.25
C ARG A 73 -18.76 0.51 -23.01
N LEU A 74 -19.58 0.25 -24.03
CA LEU A 74 -21.03 0.17 -23.88
C LEU A 74 -21.48 -0.97 -22.95
N LEU A 75 -20.84 -2.14 -23.02
CA LEU A 75 -21.13 -3.27 -22.11
C LEU A 75 -20.86 -2.91 -20.64
N THR A 76 -19.78 -2.18 -20.39
CA THR A 76 -19.29 -1.87 -19.03
C THR A 76 -19.85 -0.56 -18.48
N LEU A 77 -20.54 0.24 -19.28
CA LEU A 77 -21.04 1.57 -18.90
C LEU A 77 -21.98 1.53 -17.69
N THR A 78 -23.05 0.72 -17.75
CA THR A 78 -24.05 0.64 -16.69
C THR A 78 -23.47 0.21 -15.35
N PRO A 79 -22.71 -0.91 -15.24
CA PRO A 79 -22.15 -1.30 -13.94
C PRO A 79 -21.18 -0.25 -13.39
N LEU A 80 -20.33 0.35 -14.24
CA LEU A 80 -19.40 1.38 -13.79
C LEU A 80 -20.10 2.67 -13.33
N ALA A 81 -21.19 3.07 -14.00
CA ALA A 81 -22.00 4.21 -13.60
C ALA A 81 -22.70 3.98 -12.25
N VAL A 82 -23.27 2.79 -12.03
CA VAL A 82 -23.94 2.43 -10.77
C VAL A 82 -22.94 2.42 -9.61
N ILE A 83 -21.76 1.82 -9.78
CA ILE A 83 -20.72 1.81 -8.73
C ILE A 83 -20.20 3.23 -8.48
N SER A 84 -20.01 4.04 -9.54
CA SER A 84 -19.61 5.46 -9.39
C SER A 84 -20.63 6.26 -8.61
N TYR A 85 -21.92 6.03 -8.86
CA TYR A 85 -23.02 6.67 -8.15
C TYR A 85 -23.03 6.29 -6.68
N TRP A 86 -22.92 4.99 -6.38
CA TRP A 86 -22.82 4.51 -5.00
C TRP A 86 -21.63 5.16 -4.28
N LEU A 87 -20.41 5.07 -4.85
CA LEU A 87 -19.21 5.70 -4.28
C LEU A 87 -19.34 7.22 -4.11
N SER A 88 -20.15 7.91 -4.90
CA SER A 88 -20.30 9.36 -4.77
C SER A 88 -21.34 9.73 -3.70
N VAL A 89 -22.53 9.12 -3.76
CA VAL A 89 -23.67 9.53 -2.94
C VAL A 89 -23.62 8.88 -1.56
N SER A 90 -23.44 7.56 -1.46
CA SER A 90 -23.49 6.87 -0.16
C SER A 90 -22.26 7.16 0.71
N ALA A 91 -21.09 7.31 0.09
CA ALA A 91 -19.84 7.51 0.82
C ALA A 91 -19.61 8.94 1.34
N THR A 92 -20.13 9.95 0.65
CA THR A 92 -19.72 11.36 0.89
C THR A 92 -20.85 12.37 0.97
N ALA A 93 -22.11 11.90 0.98
CA ALA A 93 -23.30 12.74 1.05
C ALA A 93 -23.31 13.85 -0.03
N VAL A 94 -22.95 13.50 -1.26
CA VAL A 94 -23.07 14.38 -2.44
C VAL A 94 -24.53 14.42 -2.89
N SER A 95 -25.01 15.56 -3.37
CA SER A 95 -26.34 15.70 -3.96
C SER A 95 -26.56 14.64 -5.07
N PRO A 96 -27.61 13.79 -4.98
CA PRO A 96 -27.88 12.75 -5.97
C PRO A 96 -28.00 13.28 -7.40
N ILE A 97 -28.64 14.43 -7.57
CA ILE A 97 -28.85 15.06 -8.89
C ILE A 97 -27.51 15.51 -9.48
N LEU A 98 -26.67 16.18 -8.69
CA LEU A 98 -25.35 16.62 -9.12
C LEU A 98 -24.47 15.41 -9.51
N ALA A 99 -24.49 14.35 -8.70
CA ALA A 99 -23.75 13.13 -8.97
C ALA A 99 -24.18 12.50 -10.31
N ILE A 100 -25.48 12.37 -10.57
CA ILE A 100 -25.99 11.81 -11.83
C ILE A 100 -25.50 12.64 -13.02
N LEU A 101 -25.65 13.97 -12.99
CA LEU A 101 -25.25 14.84 -14.09
C LEU A 101 -23.75 14.75 -14.39
N LEU A 102 -22.90 14.75 -13.35
CA LEU A 102 -21.46 14.64 -13.50
C LEU A 102 -21.01 13.23 -13.96
N ILE A 103 -21.69 12.17 -13.51
CA ILE A 103 -21.45 10.80 -14.00
C ILE A 103 -21.85 10.70 -15.47
N THR A 104 -23.00 11.23 -15.87
CA THR A 104 -23.43 11.32 -17.26
C THR A 104 -22.41 12.08 -18.10
N ARG A 105 -21.88 13.19 -17.59
CA ARG A 105 -20.80 13.93 -18.24
C ARG A 105 -19.56 13.05 -18.43
N ARG A 106 -19.11 12.30 -17.41
CA ARG A 106 -17.96 11.39 -17.57
C ARG A 106 -18.23 10.31 -18.60
N VAL A 107 -19.43 9.72 -18.60
CA VAL A 107 -19.83 8.72 -19.60
C VAL A 107 -19.72 9.32 -21.00
N ALA A 108 -20.21 10.54 -21.21
CA ALA A 108 -20.11 11.24 -22.48
C ALA A 108 -18.66 11.50 -22.92
N GLU A 109 -17.80 11.91 -21.98
CA GLU A 109 -16.36 12.11 -22.23
C GLU A 109 -15.67 10.80 -22.61
N TRP A 110 -15.98 9.72 -21.87
CA TRP A 110 -15.39 8.41 -22.07
C TRP A 110 -15.81 7.80 -23.41
N LEU A 111 -17.07 7.90 -23.83
CA LEU A 111 -17.44 7.43 -25.17
C LEU A 111 -16.84 8.32 -26.26
N SER A 112 -16.84 9.64 -26.07
CA SER A 112 -16.31 10.59 -27.06
C SER A 112 -14.80 10.44 -27.29
N GLU A 113 -14.03 10.00 -26.29
CA GLU A 113 -12.59 9.74 -26.42
C GLU A 113 -12.27 8.75 -27.55
N VAL A 114 -13.06 7.67 -27.67
CA VAL A 114 -12.87 6.64 -28.71
C VAL A 114 -13.10 7.23 -30.09
N HIS A 115 -14.20 7.98 -30.25
CA HIS A 115 -14.56 8.58 -31.52
C HIS A 115 -13.57 9.67 -31.93
N LEU A 116 -13.14 10.51 -30.98
CA LEU A 116 -12.15 11.56 -31.24
C LEU A 116 -10.78 10.97 -31.61
N SER A 117 -10.40 9.83 -31.01
CA SER A 117 -9.18 9.09 -31.38
C SER A 117 -9.26 8.50 -32.80
N GLU A 118 -10.44 8.02 -33.21
CA GLU A 118 -10.67 7.55 -34.57
C GLU A 118 -10.63 8.70 -35.59
N MET A 119 -11.23 9.86 -35.25
CA MET A 119 -11.15 11.06 -36.10
C MET A 119 -9.73 11.63 -36.20
N GLU A 120 -8.92 11.49 -35.15
CA GLU A 120 -7.48 11.77 -35.17
C GLU A 120 -6.73 10.82 -36.12
N ARG A 121 -7.07 9.52 -36.10
CA ARG A 121 -6.53 8.53 -37.03
C ARG A 121 -6.86 8.84 -38.50
N LEU A 122 -8.04 9.40 -38.75
CA LEU A 122 -8.53 9.81 -40.07
C LEU A 122 -8.13 11.26 -40.48
N ASP A 123 -7.40 11.99 -39.62
CA ASP A 123 -7.03 13.42 -39.78
C ASP A 123 -8.22 14.36 -40.10
N ASN A 124 -9.41 14.07 -39.57
CA ASN A 124 -10.59 14.95 -39.72
C ASN A 124 -10.53 16.17 -38.78
N ARG A 125 -9.81 17.21 -39.21
CA ARG A 125 -9.57 18.43 -38.41
C ARG A 125 -10.81 19.28 -38.18
N LEU A 126 -11.75 19.26 -39.12
CA LEU A 126 -12.98 20.06 -39.04
C LEU A 126 -13.84 19.58 -37.87
N PHE A 127 -13.98 18.25 -37.72
CA PHE A 127 -14.67 17.66 -36.57
C PHE A 127 -14.00 18.05 -35.24
N ALA A 128 -12.68 17.92 -35.14
CA ALA A 128 -11.95 18.24 -33.91
C ALA A 128 -12.10 19.72 -33.50
N THR A 129 -12.10 20.63 -34.48
CA THR A 129 -12.27 22.07 -34.24
C THR A 129 -13.69 22.38 -33.73
N GLN A 130 -14.71 21.87 -34.41
CA GLN A 130 -16.11 22.05 -34.00
C GLN A 130 -16.37 21.49 -32.61
N TYR A 131 -15.83 20.29 -32.34
CA TYR A 131 -15.94 19.66 -31.04
C TYR A 131 -15.26 20.49 -29.94
N PHE A 132 -14.02 20.95 -30.15
CA PHE A 132 -13.29 21.78 -29.20
C PHE A 132 -14.03 23.08 -28.85
N VAL A 133 -14.49 23.82 -29.86
CA VAL A 133 -15.19 25.09 -29.67
C VAL A 133 -16.49 24.88 -28.90
N ALA A 134 -17.30 23.90 -29.31
CA ALA A 134 -18.59 23.67 -28.68
C ALA A 134 -18.45 23.21 -27.22
N GLN A 135 -17.48 22.34 -26.91
CA GLN A 135 -17.21 21.92 -25.53
C GLN A 135 -16.74 23.09 -24.65
N SER A 136 -15.88 23.96 -25.18
CA SER A 136 -15.36 25.11 -24.45
C SER A 136 -16.47 26.12 -24.14
N LEU A 137 -17.34 26.43 -25.11
CA LEU A 137 -18.46 27.34 -24.90
C LEU A 137 -19.48 26.80 -23.90
N LEU A 138 -19.83 25.51 -23.99
CA LEU A 138 -20.76 24.89 -23.05
C LEU A 138 -20.20 24.80 -21.64
N LEU A 139 -18.89 24.59 -21.48
CA LEU A 139 -18.24 24.63 -20.18
C LEU A 139 -18.34 26.01 -19.54
N VAL A 140 -18.08 27.07 -20.32
CA VAL A 140 -18.21 28.46 -19.85
C VAL A 140 -19.65 28.77 -19.47
N LEU A 141 -20.63 28.33 -20.27
CA LEU A 141 -22.06 28.49 -19.98
C LEU A 141 -22.46 27.76 -18.69
N ALA A 142 -22.06 26.49 -18.54
CA ALA A 142 -22.37 25.69 -17.36
C ALA A 142 -21.76 26.29 -16.09
N PHE A 143 -20.52 26.77 -16.17
CA PHE A 143 -19.86 27.47 -15.08
C PHE A 143 -20.58 28.77 -14.72
N GLY A 144 -20.90 29.62 -15.70
CA GLY A 144 -21.61 30.88 -15.47
C GLY A 144 -22.96 30.67 -14.78
N LEU A 145 -23.73 29.66 -15.22
CA LEU A 145 -25.01 29.32 -14.61
C LEU A 145 -24.86 28.83 -13.17
N LEU A 146 -23.83 28.03 -12.87
CA LEU A 146 -23.55 27.54 -11.51
C LEU A 146 -23.18 28.66 -10.55
N VAL A 147 -22.40 29.66 -11.00
CA VAL A 147 -22.00 30.80 -10.17
C VAL A 147 -23.18 31.73 -9.86
N MET A 148 -24.16 31.81 -10.76
CA MET A 148 -25.36 32.63 -10.57
C MET A 148 -26.41 32.00 -9.64
N ASP A 149 -26.17 30.79 -9.11
CA ASP A 149 -27.06 30.01 -8.24
C ASP A 149 -28.55 30.04 -8.66
N SER A 150 -28.77 29.95 -9.97
CA SER A 150 -30.12 29.96 -10.54
C SER A 150 -30.75 28.56 -10.47
N GLN A 151 -32.07 28.45 -10.44
CA GLN A 151 -32.77 27.16 -10.62
C GLN A 151 -32.40 26.48 -11.96
N ILE A 152 -31.85 27.25 -12.91
CA ILE A 152 -31.42 26.82 -14.25
C ILE A 152 -30.03 26.15 -14.21
N SER A 153 -29.29 26.21 -13.09
CA SER A 153 -27.92 25.67 -12.98
C SER A 153 -27.83 24.19 -13.33
N TYR A 154 -28.76 23.37 -12.86
CA TYR A 154 -28.81 21.94 -13.19
C TYR A 154 -29.17 21.67 -14.65
N LEU A 155 -29.96 22.56 -15.28
CA LEU A 155 -30.28 22.47 -16.70
C LEU A 155 -29.06 22.84 -17.56
N GLY A 156 -28.31 23.87 -17.17
CA GLY A 156 -27.03 24.19 -17.81
C GLY A 156 -26.04 23.02 -17.74
N LEU A 157 -25.92 22.41 -16.57
CA LEU A 157 -25.09 21.20 -16.37
C LEU A 157 -25.57 20.01 -17.19
N SER A 158 -26.87 19.78 -17.32
CA SER A 158 -27.41 18.65 -18.09
C SER A 158 -27.15 18.79 -19.59
N VAL A 159 -27.31 20.02 -20.13
CA VAL A 159 -26.96 20.32 -21.52
C VAL A 159 -25.47 20.08 -21.74
N TRP A 160 -24.60 20.61 -20.87
CA TRP A 160 -23.15 20.39 -20.97
C TRP A 160 -22.76 18.91 -20.83
N ALA A 161 -23.44 18.15 -19.97
CA ALA A 161 -23.19 16.72 -19.77
C ALA A 161 -23.52 15.87 -21.00
N LEU A 162 -24.66 16.13 -21.66
CA LEU A 162 -25.18 15.29 -22.73
C LEU A 162 -24.68 15.67 -24.13
N PHE A 163 -24.37 16.95 -24.35
CA PHE A 163 -24.02 17.46 -25.68
C PHE A 163 -22.87 16.73 -26.41
N PRO A 164 -21.78 16.26 -25.75
CA PRO A 164 -20.75 15.48 -26.44
C PRO A 164 -21.25 14.22 -27.15
N LEU A 165 -22.33 13.61 -26.65
CA LEU A 165 -22.91 12.40 -27.23
C LEU A 165 -23.54 12.66 -28.60
N LEU A 166 -24.04 13.87 -28.86
CA LEU A 166 -24.63 14.24 -30.15
C LEU A 166 -23.59 14.14 -31.28
N PHE A 167 -22.35 14.57 -31.02
CA PHE A 167 -21.24 14.46 -31.98
C PHE A 167 -20.85 13.02 -32.27
N SER A 168 -21.05 12.12 -31.30
CA SER A 168 -20.61 10.72 -31.38
C SER A 168 -21.75 9.74 -31.66
N PHE A 169 -22.98 10.21 -31.84
CA PHE A 169 -24.18 9.38 -31.90
C PHE A 169 -24.11 8.27 -32.97
N LYS A 170 -23.78 8.65 -34.22
CA LYS A 170 -23.66 7.68 -35.33
C LYS A 170 -22.61 6.60 -35.05
N PHE A 171 -21.48 7.00 -34.46
CA PHE A 171 -20.38 6.10 -34.12
C PHE A 171 -20.77 5.16 -32.97
N ILE A 172 -21.41 5.67 -31.91
CA ILE A 172 -21.93 4.89 -30.79
C ILE A 172 -22.96 3.86 -31.29
N TYR A 173 -23.91 4.28 -32.14
CA TYR A 173 -24.91 3.39 -32.74
C TYR A 173 -24.27 2.26 -33.54
N SER A 174 -23.22 2.55 -34.32
CA SER A 174 -22.47 1.53 -35.06
C SER A 174 -21.76 0.51 -34.16
N GLY A 175 -21.28 0.94 -32.99
CA GLY A 175 -20.71 0.05 -31.97
C GLY A 175 -21.76 -0.86 -31.34
N PHE A 176 -22.97 -0.34 -31.10
CA PHE A 176 -24.09 -1.12 -30.58
C PHE A 176 -24.61 -2.16 -31.58
N ALA A 177 -24.74 -1.79 -32.87
CA ALA A 177 -25.21 -2.70 -33.91
C ALA A 177 -24.28 -3.91 -34.14
N ASN A 178 -22.97 -3.76 -33.90
CA ASN A 178 -21.96 -4.80 -34.10
C ASN A 178 -21.54 -5.51 -32.79
N PHE A 179 -22.33 -5.35 -31.72
CA PHE A 179 -21.97 -5.80 -30.36
C PHE A 179 -21.67 -7.31 -30.21
N PRO A 180 -22.45 -8.25 -30.80
CA PRO A 180 -22.24 -9.68 -30.56
C PRO A 180 -20.96 -10.23 -31.21
N SER A 181 -20.52 -9.64 -32.33
CA SER A 181 -19.36 -10.13 -33.09
C SER A 181 -18.03 -9.56 -32.57
N LEU A 182 -18.03 -8.38 -31.94
CA LEU A 182 -16.82 -7.65 -31.55
C LEU A 182 -16.35 -7.88 -30.10
N THR A 183 -17.21 -8.43 -29.23
CA THR A 183 -16.89 -8.61 -27.80
C THR A 183 -16.12 -9.91 -27.51
N LYS A 184 -16.13 -10.88 -28.43
CA LYS A 184 -15.45 -12.16 -28.27
C LYS A 184 -13.92 -11.94 -28.20
N ASN A 185 -13.30 -12.37 -27.10
CA ASN A 185 -11.87 -12.23 -26.79
C ASN A 185 -11.35 -10.81 -26.51
N MET A 186 -12.20 -9.78 -26.46
CA MET A 186 -11.74 -8.41 -26.22
C MET A 186 -11.32 -8.18 -24.76
N LEU A 187 -12.07 -8.74 -23.82
CA LEU A 187 -11.78 -8.61 -22.39
C LEU A 187 -10.37 -9.14 -22.06
N PHE A 188 -9.99 -10.28 -22.66
CA PHE A 188 -8.63 -10.84 -22.53
C PHE A 188 -7.55 -9.96 -23.15
N LYS A 189 -7.84 -9.24 -24.25
CA LYS A 189 -6.89 -8.31 -24.88
C LYS A 189 -6.68 -7.02 -24.07
N MET A 190 -7.71 -6.55 -23.35
CA MET A 190 -7.63 -5.31 -22.56
C MET A 190 -7.14 -5.53 -21.12
N LEU A 191 -7.35 -6.72 -20.54
CA LEU A 191 -7.01 -7.05 -19.15
C LEU A 191 -5.58 -6.67 -18.73
N PRO A 192 -4.53 -6.92 -19.54
CA PRO A 192 -3.14 -6.62 -19.16
C PRO A 192 -2.87 -5.14 -18.89
N HIS A 193 -3.68 -4.23 -19.43
CA HIS A 193 -3.49 -2.78 -19.32
C HIS A 193 -4.35 -2.12 -18.23
N LEU A 194 -5.21 -2.89 -17.54
CA LEU A 194 -6.12 -2.36 -16.52
C LEU A 194 -5.44 -2.11 -15.18
N GLY A 195 -4.41 -2.89 -14.82
CA GLY A 195 -3.86 -2.90 -13.46
C GLY A 195 -3.34 -1.53 -12.99
N SER A 196 -2.32 -1.00 -13.66
CA SER A 196 -1.68 0.28 -13.31
C SER A 196 -2.65 1.46 -13.35
N THR A 197 -3.52 1.53 -14.37
CA THR A 197 -4.51 2.62 -14.51
C THR A 197 -5.60 2.56 -13.44
N ALA A 198 -6.04 1.36 -13.05
CA ALA A 198 -6.98 1.16 -11.95
C ALA A 198 -6.41 1.63 -10.62
N ILE A 199 -5.16 1.28 -10.32
CA ILE A 199 -4.50 1.68 -9.08
C ILE A 199 -4.39 3.20 -8.96
N ILE A 200 -3.96 3.87 -10.04
CA ILE A 200 -3.85 5.32 -10.04
C ILE A 200 -5.23 5.95 -9.82
N GLY A 201 -6.25 5.46 -10.53
CA GLY A 201 -7.58 6.03 -10.42
C GLY A 201 -8.21 5.83 -9.04
N ILE A 202 -8.15 4.61 -8.51
CA ILE A 202 -8.59 4.27 -7.15
C ILE A 202 -7.79 5.07 -6.13
N GLY A 203 -6.47 5.20 -6.32
CA GLY A 203 -5.58 5.97 -5.45
C GLY A 203 -6.01 7.43 -5.34
N VAL A 204 -6.33 8.08 -6.46
CA VAL A 204 -6.84 9.47 -6.49
C VAL A 204 -8.19 9.60 -5.79
N TYR A 205 -9.10 8.65 -5.98
CA TYR A 205 -10.39 8.65 -5.30
C TYR A 205 -10.22 8.52 -3.78
N VAL A 206 -9.48 7.52 -3.31
CA VAL A 206 -9.26 7.29 -1.88
C VAL A 206 -8.49 8.46 -1.26
N PHE A 207 -7.51 9.04 -1.97
CA PHE A 207 -6.79 10.24 -1.55
C PHE A 207 -7.74 11.40 -1.28
N ARG A 208 -8.66 11.69 -2.21
CA ARG A 208 -9.67 12.74 -2.04
C ARG A 208 -10.60 12.39 -0.87
N LEU A 209 -11.18 11.20 -0.91
CA LEU A 209 -12.09 10.74 0.14
C LEU A 209 -11.51 10.91 1.55
N LEU A 210 -10.26 10.49 1.78
CA LEU A 210 -9.58 10.65 3.06
C LEU A 210 -9.44 12.11 3.49
N ILE A 211 -9.08 13.02 2.58
CA ILE A 211 -9.02 14.45 2.89
C ILE A 211 -10.40 14.93 3.31
N LEU A 212 -11.44 14.65 2.52
CA LEU A 212 -12.81 15.08 2.83
C LEU A 212 -13.30 14.58 4.19
N LEU A 213 -13.02 13.32 4.53
CA LEU A 213 -13.42 12.72 5.81
C LEU A 213 -12.62 13.26 7.01
N LEU A 214 -11.37 13.69 6.81
CA LEU A 214 -10.55 14.22 7.90
C LEU A 214 -10.85 15.68 8.24
N ILE A 215 -11.02 16.53 7.22
CA ILE A 215 -11.07 18.00 7.40
C ILE A 215 -12.38 18.65 6.95
N GLY A 216 -13.33 17.88 6.45
CA GLY A 216 -14.64 18.36 6.01
C GLY A 216 -14.66 18.96 4.59
N LYS A 217 -15.87 19.22 4.08
CA LYS A 217 -16.11 19.62 2.68
C LYS A 217 -15.43 20.94 2.29
N GLU A 218 -15.51 21.97 3.13
CA GLU A 218 -15.00 23.31 2.78
C GLU A 218 -13.49 23.32 2.54
N ILE A 219 -12.71 22.86 3.51
CA ILE A 219 -11.24 22.86 3.42
C ILE A 219 -10.77 21.83 2.37
N ALA A 220 -11.45 20.69 2.26
CA ALA A 220 -11.15 19.71 1.21
C ALA A 220 -11.37 20.29 -0.19
N GLY A 221 -12.41 21.10 -0.39
CA GLY A 221 -12.66 21.82 -1.63
C GLY A 221 -11.51 22.74 -2.01
N ASP A 222 -11.06 23.58 -1.07
CA ASP A 222 -9.91 24.47 -1.28
C ASP A 222 -8.64 23.67 -1.64
N LEU A 223 -8.36 22.57 -0.94
CA LEU A 223 -7.23 21.69 -1.26
C LEU A 223 -7.37 21.05 -2.64
N TYR A 224 -8.56 20.59 -3.03
CA TYR A 224 -8.77 19.99 -4.35
C TYR A 224 -8.54 20.99 -5.47
N THR A 225 -8.98 22.23 -5.31
CA THR A 225 -8.70 23.31 -6.27
C THR A 225 -7.21 23.59 -6.35
N ALA A 226 -6.53 23.76 -5.22
CA ALA A 226 -5.09 23.97 -5.19
C ALA A 226 -4.32 22.83 -5.89
N PHE A 227 -4.69 21.57 -5.59
CA PHE A 227 -4.09 20.38 -6.20
C PHE A 227 -4.43 20.24 -7.68
N ALA A 228 -5.61 20.68 -8.12
CA ALA A 228 -5.99 20.68 -9.52
C ALA A 228 -5.19 21.72 -10.32
N ILE A 229 -4.95 22.92 -9.76
CA ILE A 229 -4.13 23.97 -10.39
C ILE A 229 -2.71 23.44 -10.66
N GLY A 230 -2.03 22.94 -9.62
CA GLY A 230 -0.67 22.40 -9.78
C GLY A 230 -0.63 21.07 -10.54
N GLY A 231 -1.66 20.23 -10.38
CA GLY A 231 -1.74 18.92 -11.02
C GLY A 231 -2.09 18.94 -12.51
N LEU A 232 -2.57 20.07 -13.02
CA LEU A 232 -2.88 20.24 -14.43
C LEU A 232 -1.63 20.07 -15.30
N THR A 233 -0.47 20.62 -14.91
CA THR A 233 0.77 20.47 -15.70
C THR A 233 1.23 19.01 -15.77
N GLY A 234 1.16 18.30 -14.64
CA GLY A 234 1.50 16.88 -14.56
C GLY A 234 0.56 16.01 -15.41
N SER A 235 -0.74 16.26 -15.31
CA SER A 235 -1.78 15.50 -16.01
C SER A 235 -1.77 15.74 -17.52
N VAL A 236 -1.58 17.00 -17.95
CA VAL A 236 -1.43 17.35 -19.37
C VAL A 236 -0.19 16.66 -19.94
N PHE A 237 0.93 16.67 -19.22
CA PHE A 237 2.11 15.95 -19.66
C PHE A 237 1.85 14.43 -19.74
N ALA A 238 1.23 13.82 -18.73
CA ALA A 238 0.94 12.38 -18.71
C ALA A 238 -0.01 11.96 -19.84
N ASN A 239 -1.14 12.64 -20.01
CA ASN A 239 -2.20 12.17 -20.91
C ASN A 239 -2.06 12.69 -22.35
N SER A 240 -1.29 13.75 -22.60
CA SER A 240 -1.20 14.36 -23.94
C SER A 240 0.22 14.45 -24.51
N LEU A 241 1.17 15.07 -23.80
CA LEU A 241 2.48 15.43 -24.37
C LEU A 241 3.55 14.32 -24.22
N GLY A 242 3.51 13.57 -23.12
CA GLY A 242 4.56 12.65 -22.70
C GLY A 242 4.81 11.52 -23.69
N ALA A 243 3.74 10.89 -24.17
CA ALA A 243 3.83 9.82 -25.17
C ALA A 243 4.46 10.30 -26.49
N SER A 244 4.08 11.50 -26.96
CA SER A 244 4.63 12.08 -28.20
C SER A 244 6.11 12.44 -28.08
N ILE A 245 6.53 12.98 -26.94
CA ILE A 245 7.94 13.34 -26.68
C ILE A 245 8.80 12.08 -26.61
N ALA A 246 8.34 11.08 -25.87
CA ALA A 246 9.11 9.86 -25.65
C ALA A 246 9.26 9.04 -26.96
N LEU A 247 8.22 9.01 -27.81
CA LEU A 247 8.29 8.47 -29.18
C LEU A 247 9.29 9.22 -30.08
N HIS A 248 9.43 10.54 -29.93
CA HIS A 248 10.45 11.31 -30.65
C HIS A 248 11.88 11.02 -30.15
N GLU A 249 12.08 10.86 -28.84
CA GLU A 249 13.38 10.47 -28.26
C GLU A 249 13.84 9.11 -28.81
N GLN A 250 12.92 8.14 -28.95
CA GLN A 250 13.21 6.83 -29.53
C GLN A 250 13.65 6.92 -31.00
N ARG A 251 12.92 7.68 -31.83
CA ARG A 251 13.22 7.82 -33.26
C ARG A 251 14.52 8.58 -33.53
N SER A 252 14.85 9.55 -32.68
CA SER A 252 16.03 10.40 -32.86
C SER A 252 17.29 9.87 -32.17
N GLY A 253 17.15 8.91 -31.24
CA GLY A 253 18.25 8.40 -30.40
C GLY A 253 18.84 9.45 -29.44
N LYS A 254 18.29 10.67 -29.40
CA LYS A 254 18.78 11.79 -28.59
C LYS A 254 17.72 12.19 -27.57
N ARG A 255 18.17 12.51 -26.35
CA ARG A 255 17.31 13.08 -25.32
C ARG A 255 16.83 14.46 -25.77
N HIS A 256 15.52 14.65 -25.82
CA HIS A 256 14.91 15.89 -26.25
C HIS A 256 13.91 16.35 -25.18
N PHE A 257 14.10 17.58 -24.69
CA PHE A 257 13.12 18.22 -23.82
C PHE A 257 12.72 19.56 -24.45
N PRO A 258 11.53 19.65 -25.07
CA PRO A 258 11.17 20.81 -25.87
C PRO A 258 11.09 22.07 -25.01
N LYS A 259 11.57 23.20 -25.56
CA LYS A 259 11.52 24.51 -24.87
C LYS A 259 10.10 24.90 -24.46
N MET A 260 9.10 24.51 -25.27
CA MET A 260 7.67 24.72 -24.98
C MET A 260 7.16 24.02 -23.72
N VAL A 261 7.79 22.93 -23.28
CA VAL A 261 7.46 22.29 -21.99
C VAL A 261 8.33 22.86 -20.88
N ARG A 262 9.61 23.15 -21.16
CA ARG A 262 10.55 23.68 -20.17
C ARG A 262 10.14 25.06 -19.63
N LEU A 263 9.68 25.96 -20.51
CA LEU A 263 9.31 27.33 -20.11
C LEU A 263 8.12 27.35 -19.14
N PRO A 264 6.95 26.71 -19.44
CA PRO A 264 5.84 26.62 -18.48
C PRO A 264 6.22 25.96 -17.16
N LEU A 265 7.09 24.95 -17.18
CA LEU A 265 7.56 24.31 -15.93
C LEU A 265 8.40 25.24 -15.08
N ASN A 266 9.34 25.98 -15.69
CA ASN A 266 10.15 26.96 -14.96
C ASN A 266 9.28 28.10 -14.41
N LEU A 267 8.30 28.57 -15.19
CA LEU A 267 7.33 29.57 -14.73
C LEU A 267 6.46 29.04 -13.59
N SER A 268 5.97 27.80 -13.69
CA SER A 268 5.20 27.14 -12.62
C SER A 268 6.02 27.00 -11.34
N LEU A 269 7.30 26.62 -11.44
CA LEU A 269 8.20 26.51 -10.30
C LEU A 269 8.41 27.87 -9.61
N LEU A 270 8.70 28.91 -10.41
CA LEU A 270 8.96 30.25 -9.90
C LEU A 270 7.68 30.86 -9.30
N ALA A 271 6.55 30.75 -9.98
CA ALA A 271 5.26 31.20 -9.48
C ALA A 271 4.86 30.44 -8.20
N GLY A 272 5.05 29.13 -8.16
CA GLY A 272 4.78 28.31 -6.99
C GLY A 272 5.61 28.71 -5.78
N ALA A 273 6.91 28.95 -5.96
CA ALA A 273 7.78 29.43 -4.91
C ALA A 273 7.39 30.83 -4.40
N LEU A 274 7.10 31.76 -5.31
CA LEU A 274 6.67 33.12 -4.93
C LEU A 274 5.34 33.12 -4.18
N ILE A 275 4.34 32.36 -4.66
CA ILE A 275 3.03 32.24 -4.01
C ILE A 275 3.17 31.62 -2.63
N PHE A 276 3.99 30.56 -2.49
CA PHE A 276 4.21 29.90 -1.20
C PHE A 276 4.87 30.84 -0.19
N VAL A 277 5.91 31.57 -0.58
CA VAL A 277 6.60 32.54 0.28
C VAL A 277 5.65 33.69 0.65
N ALA A 278 4.93 34.25 -0.32
CA ALA A 278 3.94 35.30 -0.10
C ALA A 278 2.84 34.87 0.88
N ALA A 279 2.34 33.64 0.76
CA ALA A 279 1.32 33.10 1.65
C ALA A 279 1.86 32.79 3.06
N THR A 280 3.13 32.41 3.17
CA THR A 280 3.80 32.15 4.46
C THR A 280 4.05 33.44 5.24
N ILE A 281 4.37 34.53 4.53
CA ILE A 281 4.56 35.87 5.11
C ILE A 281 3.21 36.59 5.31
N GLN A 282 2.09 36.00 4.85
CA GLN A 282 0.74 36.57 4.94
C GLN A 282 0.62 37.95 4.27
N LEU A 283 1.11 38.07 3.03
CA LEU A 283 0.97 39.32 2.27
C LEU A 283 -0.50 39.64 1.95
N ASP A 284 -0.95 40.85 2.29
CA ASP A 284 -2.33 41.33 2.12
C ASP A 284 -2.85 41.23 0.67
N THR A 285 -1.95 41.28 -0.32
CA THR A 285 -2.32 41.15 -1.74
C THR A 285 -2.99 39.81 -2.06
N LEU A 286 -2.67 38.75 -1.32
CA LEU A 286 -3.30 37.44 -1.50
C LEU A 286 -4.70 37.37 -0.89
N ALA A 287 -4.99 38.18 0.12
CA ALA A 287 -6.31 38.28 0.73
C ALA A 287 -7.34 38.97 -0.18
N TRP A 288 -6.89 39.75 -1.18
CA TRP A 288 -7.78 40.42 -2.13
C TRP A 288 -8.71 39.46 -2.90
N LEU A 289 -8.26 38.22 -3.12
CA LEU A 289 -9.04 37.18 -3.81
C LEU A 289 -10.04 36.44 -2.89
N GLY A 290 -10.19 36.87 -1.63
CA GLY A 290 -11.13 36.26 -0.68
C GLY A 290 -10.79 34.83 -0.28
N LYS A 291 -9.53 34.40 -0.51
CA LYS A 291 -9.05 33.05 -0.20
C LYS A 291 -8.10 33.03 0.99
N THR A 292 -8.12 31.94 1.73
CA THR A 292 -7.28 31.74 2.91
C THR A 292 -5.81 31.62 2.53
N TYR A 293 -4.90 32.03 3.42
CA TYR A 293 -3.46 31.82 3.22
C TYR A 293 -3.10 30.33 3.08
N PHE A 294 -3.85 29.45 3.74
CA PHE A 294 -3.70 28.00 3.60
C PHE A 294 -3.94 27.51 2.16
N PHE A 295 -4.98 28.02 1.48
CA PHE A 295 -5.22 27.72 0.06
C PHE A 295 -4.04 28.14 -0.82
N TRP A 296 -3.46 29.32 -0.58
CA TRP A 296 -2.32 29.81 -1.36
C TRP A 296 -1.03 29.03 -1.07
N GLN A 297 -0.79 28.63 0.18
CA GLN A 297 0.30 27.72 0.51
C GLN A 297 0.17 26.39 -0.24
N ALA A 298 -1.03 25.79 -0.23
CA ALA A 298 -1.32 24.56 -0.98
C ALA A 298 -1.13 24.75 -2.49
N THR A 299 -1.57 25.88 -3.05
CA THR A 299 -1.42 26.20 -4.47
C THR A 299 0.06 26.34 -4.85
N GLY A 300 0.84 27.08 -4.05
CA GLY A 300 2.27 27.26 -4.26
C GLY A 300 3.04 25.93 -4.23
N LEU A 301 2.84 25.12 -3.20
CA LEU A 301 3.43 23.78 -3.09
C LEU A 301 2.95 22.84 -4.20
N SER A 302 1.68 22.95 -4.60
CA SER A 302 1.14 22.12 -5.68
C SER A 302 1.75 22.44 -7.04
N LEU A 303 2.02 23.72 -7.35
CA LEU A 303 2.70 24.13 -8.58
C LEU A 303 4.12 23.58 -8.66
N ILE A 304 4.87 23.65 -7.55
CA ILE A 304 6.19 23.01 -7.41
C ILE A 304 6.06 21.50 -7.62
N GLY A 305 5.07 20.88 -6.97
CA GLY A 305 4.75 19.46 -7.14
C GLY A 305 4.45 19.10 -8.59
N GLY A 306 3.72 19.94 -9.32
CA GLY A 306 3.38 19.73 -10.73
C GLY A 306 4.62 19.60 -11.61
N VAL A 307 5.67 20.36 -11.31
CA VAL A 307 6.96 20.26 -12.00
C VAL A 307 7.66 18.94 -11.69
N VAL A 308 7.73 18.55 -10.41
CA VAL A 308 8.30 17.27 -9.96
C VAL A 308 7.55 16.10 -10.61
N MET A 309 6.22 16.17 -10.67
CA MET A 309 5.37 15.16 -11.28
C MET A 309 5.68 14.99 -12.78
N VAL A 310 5.89 16.08 -13.54
CA VAL A 310 6.27 15.97 -14.95
C VAL A 310 7.60 15.23 -15.13
N TYR A 311 8.58 15.47 -14.27
CA TYR A 311 9.83 14.70 -14.28
C TYR A 311 9.60 13.22 -13.93
N ALA A 312 8.77 12.93 -12.92
CA ALA A 312 8.41 11.57 -12.54
C ALA A 312 7.75 10.81 -13.71
N GLN A 313 6.74 11.44 -14.33
CA GLN A 313 6.02 10.87 -15.48
C GLN A 313 6.94 10.66 -16.69
N ARG A 314 7.93 11.53 -16.91
CA ARG A 314 8.93 11.31 -17.96
C ARG A 314 9.77 10.05 -17.71
N VAL A 315 10.16 9.79 -16.46
CA VAL A 315 10.86 8.54 -16.10
C VAL A 315 9.93 7.35 -16.34
N ARG A 316 8.67 7.43 -15.89
CA ARG A 316 7.65 6.40 -16.12
C ARG A 316 7.48 6.06 -17.61
N PHE A 317 7.37 7.05 -18.50
CA PHE A 317 7.23 6.79 -19.94
C PHE A 317 8.44 6.06 -20.53
N ARG A 318 9.65 6.40 -20.11
CA ARG A 318 10.86 5.71 -20.59
C ARG A 318 10.87 4.24 -20.17
N LEU A 319 10.43 3.95 -18.94
CA LEU A 319 10.34 2.58 -18.43
C LEU A 319 9.34 1.75 -19.24
N ILE A 320 8.20 2.34 -19.62
CA ILE A 320 7.19 1.67 -20.46
C ILE A 320 7.69 1.43 -21.89
N GLN A 321 8.53 2.31 -22.43
CA GLN A 321 8.94 2.27 -23.83
C GLN A 321 10.17 1.40 -24.12
N HIS A 322 11.06 1.20 -23.15
CA HIS A 322 12.33 0.54 -23.42
C HIS A 322 12.26 -1.00 -23.45
N ASP A 323 11.18 -1.61 -22.94
CA ASP A 323 11.06 -3.05 -22.84
C ASP A 323 9.60 -3.51 -23.03
N GLU A 324 9.38 -4.41 -23.99
CA GLU A 324 8.06 -5.00 -24.32
C GLU A 324 7.36 -5.70 -23.13
N TYR A 325 8.08 -5.91 -22.02
CA TYR A 325 7.64 -6.66 -20.84
C TYR A 325 7.72 -5.87 -19.52
N HIS A 326 7.92 -4.55 -19.53
CA HIS A 326 8.09 -3.76 -18.31
C HIS A 326 6.79 -3.09 -17.83
N ASP A 327 6.20 -3.71 -16.81
CA ASP A 327 5.01 -3.23 -16.11
C ASP A 327 5.40 -2.28 -14.97
N VAL A 328 4.96 -1.01 -15.05
CA VAL A 328 5.14 0.03 -14.00
C VAL A 328 4.18 -0.15 -12.82
N PHE A 329 3.37 -1.21 -12.83
CA PHE A 329 2.42 -1.58 -11.77
C PHE A 329 3.01 -1.49 -10.36
N GLY A 330 4.20 -2.04 -10.12
CA GLY A 330 4.76 -2.09 -8.77
C GLY A 330 5.06 -0.72 -8.16
N PRO A 331 5.85 0.15 -8.82
CA PRO A 331 6.00 1.54 -8.42
C PRO A 331 4.65 2.27 -8.23
N ASP A 332 3.67 2.03 -9.10
CA ASP A 332 2.35 2.66 -9.03
C ASP A 332 1.57 2.21 -7.78
N VAL A 333 1.55 0.92 -7.44
CA VAL A 333 0.95 0.41 -6.19
C VAL A 333 1.62 1.05 -4.98
N MET A 334 2.94 1.01 -4.93
CA MET A 334 3.71 1.45 -3.77
C MET A 334 3.48 2.92 -3.46
N MET A 335 3.58 3.80 -4.47
CA MET A 335 3.42 5.24 -4.26
C MET A 335 2.00 5.59 -3.82
N ASN A 336 0.97 4.94 -4.38
CA ASN A 336 -0.43 5.24 -4.05
C ASN A 336 -0.80 4.77 -2.65
N ILE A 337 -0.41 3.55 -2.25
CA ILE A 337 -0.69 3.05 -0.90
C ILE A 337 0.08 3.87 0.14
N LEU A 338 1.34 4.23 -0.13
CA LEU A 338 2.11 5.10 0.76
C LEU A 338 1.49 6.49 0.89
N LEU A 339 1.00 7.06 -0.21
CA LEU A 339 0.31 8.34 -0.17
C LEU A 339 -0.97 8.24 0.68
N ILE A 340 -1.83 7.25 0.43
CA ILE A 340 -3.07 7.01 1.18
C ILE A 340 -2.77 6.87 2.67
N THR A 341 -1.78 6.05 3.03
CA THR A 341 -1.41 5.81 4.43
C THR A 341 -0.75 7.03 5.09
N SER A 342 -0.11 7.91 4.33
CA SER A 342 0.51 9.14 4.87
C SER A 342 -0.49 10.21 5.30
N ILE A 343 -1.70 10.24 4.72
CA ILE A 343 -2.66 11.34 4.97
C ILE A 343 -3.07 11.42 6.45
N PRO A 344 -3.52 10.33 7.11
CA PRO A 344 -3.85 10.41 8.54
C PRO A 344 -2.64 10.74 9.40
N PHE A 345 -1.45 10.19 9.09
CA PHE A 345 -0.24 10.50 9.85
C PHE A 345 0.14 11.98 9.78
N ILE A 346 0.11 12.57 8.58
CA ILE A 346 0.42 13.99 8.39
C ILE A 346 -0.57 14.84 9.17
N TYR A 347 -1.87 14.50 9.10
CA TYR A 347 -2.89 15.23 9.85
C TYR A 347 -2.70 15.15 11.36
N TYR A 348 -2.54 13.95 11.93
CA TYR A 348 -2.45 13.78 13.38
C TYR A 348 -1.10 14.17 13.98
N LEU A 349 0.01 14.04 13.24
CA LEU A 349 1.35 14.35 13.74
C LEU A 349 1.80 15.79 13.46
N LEU A 350 1.42 16.34 12.30
CA LEU A 350 1.88 17.65 11.83
C LEU A 350 0.76 18.70 11.75
N GLY A 351 -0.51 18.29 11.93
CA GLY A 351 -1.67 19.16 11.92
C GLY A 351 -2.20 19.48 10.51
N LEU A 352 -3.25 20.31 10.48
CA LEU A 352 -3.97 20.72 9.27
C LEU A 352 -3.06 21.38 8.22
N GLN A 353 -2.14 22.25 8.65
CA GLN A 353 -1.29 23.02 7.74
C GLN A 353 -0.41 22.12 6.86
N ALA A 354 0.03 20.98 7.38
CA ALA A 354 0.87 20.05 6.64
C ALA A 354 0.13 19.37 5.46
N LEU A 355 -1.20 19.36 5.47
CA LEU A 355 -1.98 18.82 4.35
C LEU A 355 -1.81 19.63 3.05
N ALA A 356 -1.43 20.91 3.14
CA ALA A 356 -1.09 21.73 1.97
C ALA A 356 0.02 21.11 1.11
N GLY A 357 0.93 20.33 1.72
CA GLY A 357 2.05 19.68 1.04
C GLY A 357 1.74 18.33 0.39
N LEU A 358 0.51 17.79 0.51
CA LEU A 358 0.21 16.42 0.08
C LEU A 358 0.45 16.17 -1.42
N TYR A 359 0.13 17.13 -2.29
CA TYR A 359 0.38 16.97 -3.72
C TYR A 359 1.87 16.96 -4.06
N LEU A 360 2.67 17.78 -3.38
CA LEU A 360 4.12 17.77 -3.52
C LEU A 360 4.70 16.44 -3.02
N LEU A 361 4.22 15.93 -1.88
CA LEU A 361 4.59 14.60 -1.38
C LEU A 361 4.26 13.50 -2.38
N SER A 362 3.05 13.49 -2.95
CA SER A 362 2.65 12.56 -4.01
C SER A 362 3.62 12.58 -5.19
N SER A 363 4.00 13.78 -5.63
CA SER A 363 4.92 13.99 -6.76
C SER A 363 6.34 13.52 -6.44
N LEU A 364 6.82 13.74 -5.21
CA LEU A 364 8.12 13.26 -4.74
C LEU A 364 8.15 11.74 -4.61
N LEU A 365 7.10 11.12 -4.06
CA LEU A 365 6.96 9.66 -3.98
C LEU A 365 7.00 9.05 -5.38
N ALA A 366 6.23 9.57 -6.33
CA ALA A 366 6.25 9.11 -7.72
C ALA A 366 7.66 9.18 -8.32
N LEU A 367 8.38 10.30 -8.16
CA LEU A 367 9.73 10.45 -8.66
C LEU A 367 10.70 9.45 -8.02
N VAL A 368 10.64 9.28 -6.70
CA VAL A 368 11.50 8.38 -5.94
C VAL A 368 11.30 6.94 -6.40
N PHE A 369 10.05 6.47 -6.49
CA PHE A 369 9.74 5.09 -6.89
C PHE A 369 10.09 4.79 -8.36
N TYR A 370 9.77 5.69 -9.30
CA TYR A 370 10.14 5.47 -10.71
C TYR A 370 11.66 5.54 -10.93
N LYS A 371 12.36 6.47 -10.29
CA LYS A 371 13.82 6.58 -10.41
C LYS A 371 14.53 5.40 -9.74
N SER A 372 14.02 4.96 -8.59
CA SER A 372 14.47 3.76 -7.90
C SER A 372 14.41 2.52 -8.82
N TYR A 373 13.25 2.32 -9.47
CA TYR A 373 13.06 1.23 -10.43
C TYR A 373 14.04 1.32 -11.61
N GLN A 374 14.15 2.49 -12.24
CA GLN A 374 15.11 2.73 -13.33
C GLN A 374 16.57 2.44 -12.92
N LEU A 375 16.97 2.87 -11.73
CA LEU A 375 18.33 2.62 -11.22
C LEU A 375 18.58 1.13 -10.98
N ALA A 376 17.58 0.38 -10.53
CA ALA A 376 17.72 -1.05 -10.31
C ALA A 376 17.87 -1.85 -11.61
N GLU A 377 17.26 -1.41 -12.71
CA GLU A 377 17.46 -1.97 -14.05
C GLU A 377 18.88 -1.70 -14.57
N ILE A 378 19.34 -0.44 -14.48
CA ILE A 378 20.71 -0.07 -14.88
C ILE A 378 21.76 -0.83 -14.05
N ARG A 379 21.50 -1.07 -12.75
CA ARG A 379 22.39 -1.86 -11.90
C ARG A 379 22.39 -3.34 -12.27
N SER A 380 21.26 -3.87 -12.73
CA SER A 380 21.17 -5.27 -13.18
C SER A 380 22.12 -5.56 -14.34
N SER A 381 22.44 -4.56 -15.17
CA SER A 381 23.35 -4.72 -16.31
C SER A 381 24.84 -4.49 -16.00
N LYS A 382 25.19 -3.85 -14.86
CA LYS A 382 26.58 -3.40 -14.56
C LYS A 382 27.33 -4.17 -13.45
N GLY A 383 26.81 -5.30 -12.95
CA GLY A 383 27.52 -6.18 -12.00
C GLY A 383 27.21 -5.94 -10.51
N GLN A 384 27.39 -7.00 -9.69
CA GLN A 384 26.61 -7.25 -8.45
C GLN A 384 27.30 -6.92 -7.10
N PHE A 385 28.55 -6.44 -7.05
CA PHE A 385 29.36 -6.52 -5.81
C PHE A 385 28.86 -5.61 -4.65
N ASN A 386 28.44 -4.37 -4.91
CA ASN A 386 27.98 -3.44 -3.86
C ASN A 386 26.61 -3.79 -3.25
N LEU A 387 25.85 -4.71 -3.85
CA LEU A 387 24.51 -5.06 -3.37
C LEU A 387 24.54 -6.05 -2.20
N LYS A 388 25.61 -6.84 -2.04
CA LYS A 388 25.71 -7.90 -1.01
C LYS A 388 25.60 -7.36 0.41
N ILE A 389 26.33 -6.29 0.69
CA ILE A 389 26.34 -5.62 1.99
C ILE A 389 24.96 -5.03 2.28
N GLY A 390 24.33 -4.40 1.27
CA GLY A 390 22.98 -3.86 1.38
C GLY A 390 21.93 -4.91 1.79
N TYR A 391 21.94 -6.10 1.17
CA TYR A 391 21.04 -7.19 1.57
C TYR A 391 21.26 -7.63 3.01
N SER A 392 22.53 -7.78 3.42
CA SER A 392 22.85 -8.18 4.80
C SER A 392 22.41 -7.13 5.82
N ILE A 393 22.61 -5.83 5.53
CA ILE A 393 22.14 -4.73 6.38
C ILE A 393 20.61 -4.75 6.50
N ILE A 394 19.87 -4.96 5.40
CA ILE A 394 18.41 -5.06 5.45
C ILE A 394 17.98 -6.22 6.37
N ALA A 395 18.57 -7.42 6.19
CA ALA A 395 18.24 -8.57 7.00
C ALA A 395 18.53 -8.36 8.49
N VAL A 396 19.67 -7.74 8.81
CA VAL A 396 20.01 -7.33 10.18
C VAL A 396 18.96 -6.36 10.74
N MET A 397 18.66 -5.28 10.00
CA MET A 397 17.76 -4.22 10.48
C MET A 397 16.29 -4.65 10.58
N ILE A 398 15.85 -5.64 9.80
CA ILE A 398 14.51 -6.24 9.96
C ILE A 398 14.40 -7.00 11.28
N LEU A 399 15.46 -7.72 11.70
CA LEU A 399 15.44 -8.52 12.91
C LEU A 399 15.84 -7.73 14.16
N PHE A 400 16.65 -6.66 14.03
CA PHE A 400 17.17 -5.92 15.17
C PHE A 400 16.04 -5.24 15.97
N PRO A 401 15.86 -5.55 17.28
CA PRO A 401 14.70 -5.11 18.06
C PRO A 401 14.87 -3.68 18.63
N LEU A 402 15.29 -2.74 17.78
CA LEU A 402 15.45 -1.33 18.16
C LEU A 402 14.18 -0.55 17.78
N TYR A 403 13.73 0.30 18.71
CA TYR A 403 12.53 1.12 18.55
C TYR A 403 12.87 2.60 18.72
N LEU A 404 12.23 3.44 17.90
CA LEU A 404 12.36 4.89 17.90
C LEU A 404 11.00 5.52 18.28
N GLN A 405 11.02 6.55 19.10
CA GLN A 405 9.90 7.42 19.41
C GLN A 405 10.07 8.76 18.68
N LEU A 406 8.96 9.35 18.22
CA LEU A 406 9.00 10.61 17.47
C LEU A 406 9.47 11.78 18.35
N SER A 407 9.12 11.79 19.63
CA SER A 407 9.50 12.86 20.57
C SER A 407 10.87 12.65 21.23
N ASN A 408 11.17 11.43 21.67
CA ASN A 408 12.29 11.14 22.58
C ASN A 408 13.47 10.40 21.93
N GLY A 409 13.44 10.17 20.61
CA GLY A 409 14.51 9.46 19.92
C GLY A 409 14.50 7.96 20.22
N ILE A 410 15.58 7.39 20.76
CA ILE A 410 15.67 5.95 21.03
C ILE A 410 14.78 5.58 22.23
N PHE A 411 13.96 4.53 22.07
CA PHE A 411 13.10 4.03 23.15
C PHE A 411 13.92 3.48 24.33
N ARG A 412 13.71 3.99 25.55
CA ARG A 412 14.51 3.68 26.76
C ARG A 412 13.68 3.39 28.02
N SER A 413 12.43 2.91 27.89
CA SER A 413 11.62 2.60 29.08
C SER A 413 12.14 1.38 29.84
N ALA A 414 12.28 1.50 31.17
CA ALA A 414 12.56 0.37 32.06
C ALA A 414 11.28 -0.38 32.51
N SER A 415 10.09 0.17 32.20
CA SER A 415 8.81 -0.45 32.59
C SER A 415 8.59 -1.79 31.87
N LEU A 416 8.19 -2.84 32.61
CA LEU A 416 7.79 -4.13 32.04
C LEU A 416 6.60 -3.99 31.08
N ASN A 417 5.61 -3.16 31.45
CA ASN A 417 4.43 -2.86 30.63
C ASN A 417 4.43 -1.37 30.25
N PHE A 418 4.76 -1.07 29.00
CA PHE A 418 4.71 0.29 28.46
C PHE A 418 3.35 0.56 27.80
N ASN A 419 2.70 1.67 28.17
CA ASN A 419 1.49 2.16 27.53
C ASN A 419 1.74 3.56 27.00
N SER A 420 1.47 3.79 25.70
CA SER A 420 1.65 5.11 25.08
C SER A 420 0.50 6.09 25.36
N GLY A 421 -0.54 5.67 26.11
CA GLY A 421 -1.68 6.53 26.43
C GLY A 421 -2.52 6.92 25.22
N ALA A 422 -2.47 6.13 24.15
CA ALA A 422 -3.06 6.41 22.84
C ALA A 422 -2.47 7.63 22.09
N ASP A 423 -1.37 8.20 22.57
CA ASP A 423 -0.61 9.23 21.86
C ASP A 423 0.35 8.59 20.84
N LEU A 424 0.32 9.08 19.60
CA LEU A 424 1.18 8.64 18.50
C LEU A 424 2.63 9.10 18.68
N HIS A 425 2.89 10.20 19.36
CA HIS A 425 4.26 10.73 19.55
C HIS A 425 5.13 9.82 20.42
N PHE A 426 4.52 9.12 21.38
CA PHE A 426 5.20 8.18 22.28
C PHE A 426 5.20 6.73 21.78
N LEU A 427 4.59 6.45 20.62
CA LEU A 427 4.51 5.10 20.08
C LEU A 427 5.91 4.61 19.64
N PRO A 428 6.38 3.45 20.14
CA PRO A 428 7.67 2.88 19.71
C PRO A 428 7.56 2.32 18.28
N ILE A 429 8.24 2.95 17.32
CA ILE A 429 8.30 2.52 15.93
C ILE A 429 9.56 1.68 15.72
N PRO A 430 9.46 0.41 15.30
CA PRO A 430 10.65 -0.43 15.12
C PRO A 430 11.46 0.00 13.89
N VAL A 431 12.78 -0.11 13.98
CA VAL A 431 13.72 0.16 12.88
C VAL A 431 13.43 -0.73 11.66
N SER A 432 12.80 -1.89 11.85
CA SER A 432 12.35 -2.76 10.76
C SER A 432 11.38 -2.07 9.79
N VAL A 433 10.60 -1.07 10.22
CA VAL A 433 9.74 -0.27 9.32
C VAL A 433 10.59 0.54 8.34
N ILE A 434 11.61 1.22 8.85
CA ILE A 434 12.54 2.02 8.02
C ILE A 434 13.31 1.09 7.09
N ALA A 435 13.85 -0.01 7.62
CA ALA A 435 14.54 -1.02 6.84
C ALA A 435 13.66 -1.62 5.74
N CYS A 436 12.36 -1.78 6.01
CA CYS A 436 11.40 -2.28 5.04
C CYS A 436 11.29 -1.35 3.82
N TYR A 437 10.98 -0.08 4.04
CA TYR A 437 10.78 0.88 2.95
C TYR A 437 12.08 1.24 2.23
N VAL A 438 13.18 1.44 2.97
CA VAL A 438 14.49 1.67 2.37
C VAL A 438 14.92 0.44 1.56
N GLY A 439 14.64 -0.77 2.06
CA GLY A 439 14.93 -2.01 1.35
C GLY A 439 14.16 -2.14 0.04
N ILE A 440 12.87 -1.81 0.04
CA ILE A 440 12.02 -1.80 -1.17
C ILE A 440 12.60 -0.82 -2.20
N LEU A 441 12.98 0.39 -1.79
CA LEU A 441 13.59 1.39 -2.68
C LEU A 441 15.00 1.01 -3.14
N MET A 442 15.80 0.34 -2.30
CA MET A 442 17.16 -0.01 -2.67
C MET A 442 17.21 -1.18 -3.65
N ILE A 443 16.35 -2.19 -3.46
CA ILE A 443 16.29 -3.40 -4.30
C ILE A 443 15.51 -3.12 -5.58
N ALA A 444 14.35 -2.46 -5.46
CA ALA A 444 13.43 -2.04 -6.51
C ALA A 444 13.10 -3.10 -7.58
N ALA A 445 13.11 -4.38 -7.20
CA ALA A 445 12.80 -5.52 -8.07
C ALA A 445 11.29 -5.85 -8.09
N TYR A 446 10.43 -4.86 -8.35
CA TYR A 446 8.98 -4.96 -8.17
C TYR A 446 8.31 -6.06 -9.02
N ARG A 447 8.89 -6.39 -10.18
CA ARG A 447 8.41 -7.47 -11.06
C ARG A 447 8.27 -8.81 -10.36
N TYR A 448 9.17 -9.11 -9.41
CA TYR A 448 9.13 -10.37 -8.67
C TYR A 448 8.16 -10.36 -7.50
N ALA A 449 7.59 -9.20 -7.17
CA ALA A 449 6.70 -9.01 -6.03
C ALA A 449 5.23 -8.77 -6.45
N THR A 450 4.87 -9.05 -7.70
CA THR A 450 3.52 -8.78 -8.24
C THR A 450 2.43 -9.42 -7.40
N THR A 451 2.58 -10.68 -6.99
CA THR A 451 1.62 -11.36 -6.10
C THR A 451 1.42 -10.63 -4.78
N SER A 452 2.50 -10.16 -4.15
CA SER A 452 2.41 -9.38 -2.90
C SER A 452 1.77 -8.02 -3.13
N LEU A 453 2.09 -7.36 -4.24
CA LEU A 453 1.53 -6.06 -4.58
C LEU A 453 0.02 -6.13 -4.81
N TYR A 454 -0.46 -7.18 -5.51
CA TYR A 454 -1.89 -7.45 -5.61
C TYR A 454 -2.53 -7.69 -4.24
N TYR A 455 -1.90 -8.51 -3.40
CA TYR A 455 -2.38 -8.78 -2.04
C TYR A 455 -2.59 -7.49 -1.24
N ILE A 456 -1.55 -6.65 -1.12
CA ILE A 456 -1.63 -5.40 -0.34
C ILE A 456 -2.65 -4.44 -0.96
N PHE A 457 -2.66 -4.30 -2.29
CA PHE A 457 -3.58 -3.42 -2.98
C PHE A 457 -5.04 -3.80 -2.72
N PHE A 458 -5.40 -5.07 -2.91
CA PHE A 458 -6.79 -5.53 -2.70
C PHE A 458 -7.18 -5.51 -1.22
N THR A 459 -6.27 -5.83 -0.30
CA THR A 459 -6.55 -5.66 1.14
C THR A 459 -6.81 -4.20 1.49
N CYS A 460 -5.95 -3.29 1.04
CA CYS A 460 -6.13 -1.85 1.24
C CYS A 460 -7.47 -1.37 0.68
N LEU A 461 -7.77 -1.73 -0.58
CA LEU A 461 -9.00 -1.33 -1.24
C LEU A 461 -10.23 -1.82 -0.47
N LEU A 462 -10.28 -3.11 -0.13
CA LEU A 462 -11.43 -3.70 0.56
C LEU A 462 -11.62 -3.06 1.94
N MET A 463 -10.55 -2.87 2.72
CA MET A 463 -10.62 -2.20 4.02
C MET A 463 -11.12 -0.76 3.92
N VAL A 464 -10.70 0.00 2.91
CA VAL A 464 -11.21 1.36 2.67
C VAL A 464 -12.70 1.30 2.32
N THR A 465 -13.09 0.42 1.38
CA THR A 465 -14.49 0.33 0.95
C THR A 465 -15.43 -0.10 2.08
N THR A 466 -15.02 -1.05 2.93
CA THR A 466 -15.85 -1.48 4.07
C THR A 466 -15.91 -0.43 5.16
N THR A 467 -14.80 0.27 5.43
CA THR A 467 -14.78 1.43 6.33
C THR A 467 -15.80 2.46 5.87
N VAL A 468 -15.75 2.85 4.60
CA VAL A 468 -16.62 3.87 4.01
C VAL A 468 -18.08 3.43 3.98
N ALA A 469 -18.36 2.16 3.68
CA ALA A 469 -19.71 1.64 3.59
C ALA A 469 -20.47 1.72 4.93
N ILE A 470 -19.81 1.40 6.05
CA ILE A 470 -20.47 1.26 7.36
C ILE A 470 -20.52 2.56 8.15
N SER A 471 -19.49 3.39 8.03
CA SER A 471 -19.26 4.51 8.96
C SER A 471 -20.05 5.78 8.61
N GLN A 472 -21.18 5.63 7.92
CA GLN A 472 -21.98 6.74 7.43
C GLN A 472 -22.50 7.58 8.60
N GLY A 473 -22.11 8.86 8.66
CA GLY A 473 -22.67 9.85 9.58
C GLY A 473 -21.88 10.15 10.87
N VAL A 474 -20.76 9.46 11.16
CA VAL A 474 -19.95 9.71 12.38
C VAL A 474 -18.46 9.90 12.06
N ASN A 475 -18.03 11.16 11.95
CA ASN A 475 -16.66 11.53 11.53
C ASN A 475 -15.55 11.00 12.47
N ALA A 476 -15.78 10.94 13.78
CA ALA A 476 -14.77 10.52 14.76
C ALA A 476 -14.45 9.01 14.70
N GLU A 477 -15.44 8.18 14.41
CA GLU A 477 -15.27 6.73 14.30
C GLU A 477 -14.54 6.35 13.02
N GLN A 478 -14.90 7.00 11.91
CA GLN A 478 -14.20 6.91 10.62
C GLN A 478 -12.71 7.15 10.75
N GLN A 479 -12.37 8.24 11.43
CA GLN A 479 -11.00 8.64 11.72
C GLN A 479 -10.21 7.54 12.46
N SER A 480 -10.80 6.94 13.49
CA SER A 480 -10.17 5.87 14.26
C SER A 480 -9.92 4.60 13.43
N LYS A 481 -10.82 4.28 12.49
CA LYS A 481 -10.70 3.14 11.58
C LYS A 481 -9.60 3.33 10.54
N PHE A 482 -9.38 4.55 10.05
CA PHE A 482 -8.26 4.80 9.12
C PHE A 482 -6.90 4.66 9.79
N ILE A 483 -6.76 5.08 11.05
CA ILE A 483 -5.55 4.79 11.84
C ILE A 483 -5.37 3.28 12.01
N LEU A 484 -6.45 2.56 12.29
CA LEU A 484 -6.43 1.10 12.41
C LEU A 484 -6.03 0.43 11.10
N LEU A 485 -6.54 0.91 9.97
CA LEU A 485 -6.25 0.39 8.63
C LEU A 485 -4.75 0.44 8.34
N ILE A 486 -4.10 1.54 8.70
CA ILE A 486 -2.65 1.70 8.56
C ILE A 486 -1.89 0.65 9.37
N GLN A 487 -2.34 0.32 10.58
CA GLN A 487 -1.68 -0.69 11.43
C GLN A 487 -1.71 -2.09 10.79
N PHE A 488 -2.73 -2.40 9.99
CA PHE A 488 -2.79 -3.65 9.24
C PHE A 488 -1.95 -3.59 7.95
N ILE A 489 -1.95 -2.47 7.23
CA ILE A 489 -1.25 -2.37 5.93
C ILE A 489 0.27 -2.25 6.10
N LEU A 490 0.73 -1.47 7.09
CA LEU A 490 2.15 -1.17 7.29
C LEU A 490 3.01 -2.44 7.36
N PRO A 491 2.66 -3.49 8.13
CA PRO A 491 3.47 -4.70 8.21
C PRO A 491 3.45 -5.53 6.92
N MET A 492 2.40 -5.44 6.11
CA MET A 492 2.26 -6.23 4.87
C MET A 492 3.34 -5.89 3.84
N PHE A 493 3.92 -4.69 3.87
CA PHE A 493 5.06 -4.33 3.03
C PHE A 493 6.28 -5.24 3.24
N GLY A 494 6.38 -5.90 4.40
CA GLY A 494 7.34 -6.98 4.62
C GLY A 494 7.27 -8.06 3.53
N LEU A 495 6.06 -8.42 3.08
CA LEU A 495 5.81 -9.46 2.07
C LEU A 495 6.41 -9.08 0.71
N VAL A 496 6.20 -7.82 0.31
CA VAL A 496 6.78 -7.24 -0.91
C VAL A 496 8.30 -7.27 -0.82
N LEU A 497 8.87 -6.78 0.29
CA LEU A 497 10.31 -6.79 0.48
C LEU A 497 10.89 -8.22 0.46
N GLY A 498 10.23 -9.18 1.10
CA GLY A 498 10.66 -10.57 1.16
C GLY A 498 10.74 -11.22 -0.22
N GLN A 499 9.72 -11.00 -1.06
CA GLN A 499 9.72 -11.51 -2.44
C GLN A 499 10.84 -10.88 -3.28
N MET A 500 11.03 -9.55 -3.16
CA MET A 500 12.10 -8.82 -3.87
C MET A 500 13.49 -9.25 -3.42
N TYR A 501 13.66 -9.47 -2.11
CA TYR A 501 14.93 -9.83 -1.48
C TYR A 501 15.48 -11.15 -2.04
N TYR A 502 14.66 -12.20 -2.11
CA TYR A 502 15.13 -13.50 -2.56
C TYR A 502 15.34 -13.57 -4.08
N ALA A 503 14.45 -12.95 -4.87
CA ALA A 503 14.46 -13.09 -6.32
C ALA A 503 15.76 -12.60 -6.98
N LYS A 504 16.35 -11.51 -6.46
CA LYS A 504 17.58 -10.90 -6.98
C LYS A 504 18.84 -11.40 -6.30
N ASN A 505 18.72 -12.09 -5.16
CA ASN A 505 19.84 -12.52 -4.32
C ASN A 505 20.21 -14.01 -4.52
N GLN A 506 19.84 -14.62 -5.64
CA GLN A 506 20.10 -16.04 -5.91
C GLN A 506 21.60 -16.42 -5.88
N SER A 507 22.50 -15.45 -6.09
CA SER A 507 23.95 -15.68 -6.09
C SER A 507 24.60 -15.68 -4.70
N ILE A 508 23.90 -15.24 -3.64
CA ILE A 508 24.44 -15.24 -2.27
C ILE A 508 23.67 -16.23 -1.40
N VAL A 509 24.08 -17.49 -1.52
CA VAL A 509 23.55 -18.58 -0.70
C VAL A 509 23.83 -18.28 0.78
N TYR A 510 22.79 -18.34 1.62
CA TYR A 510 22.82 -18.20 3.08
C TYR A 510 23.05 -16.80 3.68
N SER A 511 22.93 -15.71 2.91
CA SER A 511 23.16 -14.35 3.44
C SER A 511 22.16 -13.96 4.54
N LEU A 512 20.90 -14.39 4.39
CA LEU A 512 19.83 -14.09 5.33
C LEU A 512 20.06 -14.80 6.66
N GLU A 513 20.31 -16.10 6.58
CA GLU A 513 20.51 -17.03 7.69
C GLU A 513 21.72 -16.59 8.54
N LYS A 514 22.81 -16.16 7.89
CA LYS A 514 23.97 -15.59 8.57
C LYS A 514 23.64 -14.29 9.30
N SER A 515 22.89 -13.40 8.64
CA SER A 515 22.48 -12.12 9.23
C SER A 515 21.61 -12.34 10.47
N PHE A 516 20.67 -13.28 10.39
CA PHE A 516 19.83 -13.66 11.54
C PHE A 516 20.67 -14.24 12.68
N LEU A 517 21.58 -15.17 12.38
CA LEU A 517 22.47 -15.73 13.39
C LEU A 517 23.31 -14.65 14.10
N TYR A 518 23.89 -13.70 13.37
CA TYR A 518 24.71 -12.64 13.97
C TYR A 518 23.92 -11.72 14.89
N VAL A 519 22.69 -11.35 14.52
CA VAL A 519 21.82 -10.55 15.40
C VAL A 519 21.50 -11.33 16.68
N LEU A 520 21.17 -12.61 16.56
CA LEU A 520 20.83 -13.45 17.71
C LEU A 520 22.03 -13.67 18.65
N LEU A 521 23.21 -13.96 18.08
CA LEU A 521 24.45 -14.11 18.86
C LEU A 521 24.82 -12.85 19.63
N PHE A 522 24.39 -11.67 19.16
CA PHE A 522 24.63 -10.41 19.83
C PHE A 522 23.54 -10.08 20.86
N ILE A 523 22.27 -10.10 20.46
CA ILE A 523 21.16 -9.60 21.29
C ILE A 523 20.77 -10.58 22.39
N VAL A 524 20.71 -11.89 22.12
CA VAL A 524 20.24 -12.87 23.12
C VAL A 524 21.13 -12.91 24.36
N PRO A 525 22.47 -13.01 24.26
CA PRO A 525 23.33 -12.95 25.44
C PRO A 525 23.26 -11.59 26.13
N LEU A 526 23.21 -10.49 25.37
CA LEU A 526 23.10 -9.14 25.92
C LEU A 526 21.81 -8.97 26.74
N GLN A 527 20.70 -9.49 26.26
CA GLN A 527 19.42 -9.40 26.97
C GLN A 527 19.39 -10.29 28.20
N LEU A 528 19.90 -11.52 28.14
CA LEU A 528 19.98 -12.40 29.31
C LEU A 528 20.89 -11.81 30.39
N THR A 529 22.09 -11.36 30.03
CA THR A 529 23.02 -10.74 30.98
C THR A 529 22.45 -9.47 31.58
N SER A 530 21.85 -8.58 30.79
CA SER A 530 21.16 -7.38 31.29
C SER A 530 20.06 -7.73 32.29
N THR A 531 19.28 -8.78 31.99
CA THR A 531 18.19 -9.27 32.83
C THR A 531 18.69 -9.74 34.19
N TRP A 532 19.73 -10.58 34.21
CA TRP A 532 20.30 -11.10 35.45
C TRP A 532 21.01 -10.02 36.27
N LEU A 533 21.72 -9.10 35.62
CA LEU A 533 22.38 -7.97 36.31
C LEU A 533 21.36 -7.04 36.98
N GLN A 534 20.16 -6.92 36.43
CA GLN A 534 19.06 -6.15 37.02
C GLN A 534 18.28 -6.95 38.08
N GLY A 535 18.65 -8.21 38.37
CA GLY A 535 17.99 -9.06 39.35
C GLY A 535 16.64 -9.64 38.91
N TYR A 536 16.33 -9.58 37.61
CA TYR A 536 15.10 -10.16 37.07
C TYR A 536 15.29 -11.63 36.67
N THR A 537 14.24 -12.43 36.86
CA THR A 537 14.15 -13.82 36.36
C THR A 537 13.34 -13.94 35.08
N SER A 538 12.53 -12.94 34.75
CA SER A 538 11.93 -12.78 33.42
C SER A 538 12.76 -11.81 32.60
N LEU A 539 12.80 -11.96 31.27
CA LEU A 539 13.51 -11.02 30.38
C LEU A 539 13.20 -9.57 30.77
N SER A 540 14.25 -8.76 30.90
CA SER A 540 14.13 -7.32 31.10
C SER A 540 13.92 -6.60 29.76
N PRO A 541 13.15 -5.51 29.73
CA PRO A 541 13.01 -4.68 28.55
C PRO A 541 14.26 -3.85 28.30
N TYR A 542 14.96 -3.42 29.34
CA TYR A 542 16.02 -2.42 29.27
C TYR A 542 17.40 -3.06 29.10
N LEU A 543 18.14 -2.63 28.07
CA LEU A 543 19.50 -3.07 27.74
C LEU A 543 20.56 -1.98 27.97
N TYR A 544 20.32 -1.06 28.91
CA TYR A 544 21.14 0.11 29.22
C TYR A 544 21.19 1.20 28.11
N VAL A 545 21.33 0.81 26.84
CA VAL A 545 21.38 1.73 25.69
C VAL A 545 20.00 2.01 25.11
N PHE A 546 19.19 0.96 25.00
CA PHE A 546 17.83 0.99 24.46
C PHE A 546 16.96 -0.06 25.15
N SER A 547 15.66 0.04 24.96
CA SER A 547 14.68 -0.92 25.45
C SER A 547 14.04 -1.71 24.32
N ILE A 548 13.74 -2.98 24.58
CA ILE A 548 12.99 -3.86 23.70
C ILE A 548 11.50 -3.73 24.05
N TYR A 549 10.72 -3.15 23.14
CA TYR A 549 9.27 -3.10 23.27
C TYR A 549 8.67 -4.50 23.08
N GLN A 550 7.70 -4.87 23.94
CA GLN A 550 7.05 -6.19 23.96
C GLN A 550 8.02 -7.39 24.04
N HIS A 551 9.09 -7.22 24.82
CA HIS A 551 10.20 -8.16 25.03
C HIS A 551 9.80 -9.57 25.52
N VAL A 552 8.64 -9.75 26.16
CA VAL A 552 8.16 -11.05 26.66
C VAL A 552 7.24 -11.76 25.65
N GLN A 553 6.57 -11.02 24.77
CA GLN A 553 5.47 -11.55 23.97
C GLN A 553 5.83 -11.81 22.51
N TYR A 554 6.24 -10.78 21.77
CA TYR A 554 6.43 -10.88 20.31
C TYR A 554 7.89 -11.14 19.94
N VAL A 555 8.83 -10.42 20.55
CA VAL A 555 10.26 -10.54 20.23
C VAL A 555 10.81 -11.97 20.43
N PRO A 556 10.44 -12.72 21.49
CA PRO A 556 10.91 -14.09 21.67
C PRO A 556 10.47 -15.04 20.56
N VAL A 557 9.21 -14.94 20.12
CA VAL A 557 8.68 -15.76 19.01
C VAL A 557 9.44 -15.46 17.72
N ILE A 558 9.71 -14.18 17.44
CA ILE A 558 10.48 -13.74 16.27
C ILE A 558 11.93 -14.24 16.33
N PHE A 559 12.56 -14.18 17.51
CA PHE A 559 13.93 -14.66 17.69
C PHE A 559 14.04 -16.18 17.56
N VAL A 560 13.10 -16.95 18.13
CA VAL A 560 13.03 -18.40 17.94
C VAL A 560 12.80 -18.73 16.46
N SER A 561 11.94 -18.00 15.78
CA SER A 561 11.69 -18.17 14.33
C SER A 561 12.96 -17.94 13.51
N ALA A 562 13.64 -16.81 13.74
CA ALA A 562 14.89 -16.46 13.08
C ALA A 562 16.00 -17.47 13.38
N PHE A 563 16.06 -17.95 14.63
CA PHE A 563 16.99 -18.98 15.08
C PHE A 563 16.76 -20.28 14.31
N LEU A 564 15.53 -20.77 14.24
CA LEU A 564 15.22 -22.01 13.53
C LEU A 564 15.49 -21.90 12.03
N VAL A 565 15.16 -20.77 11.38
CA VAL A 565 15.54 -20.51 9.97
C VAL A 565 17.05 -20.59 9.79
N ALA A 566 17.82 -19.91 10.64
CA ALA A 566 19.28 -19.91 10.55
C ALA A 566 19.87 -21.30 10.86
N PHE A 567 19.36 -21.98 11.89
CA PHE A 567 19.77 -23.30 12.33
C PHE A 567 19.58 -24.32 11.20
N CYS A 568 18.37 -24.40 10.64
CA CYS A 568 18.05 -25.32 9.55
C CYS A 568 18.86 -25.04 8.28
N GLY A 569 19.10 -23.77 7.95
CA GLY A 569 19.82 -23.38 6.73
C GLY A 569 21.32 -23.55 6.80
N LEU A 570 21.94 -23.34 7.98
CA LEU A 570 23.40 -23.32 8.14
C LEU A 570 23.99 -24.59 8.77
N TRP A 571 23.17 -25.53 9.25
CA TRP A 571 23.63 -26.74 9.96
C TRP A 571 24.62 -27.60 9.16
N SER A 572 24.45 -27.67 7.84
CA SER A 572 25.34 -28.44 6.96
C SER A 572 26.77 -27.90 6.89
N ILE A 573 26.99 -26.66 7.34
CA ILE A 573 28.29 -26.00 7.32
C ILE A 573 28.97 -26.19 8.69
N SER A 574 30.05 -26.97 8.71
CA SER A 574 30.78 -27.36 9.94
C SER A 574 31.11 -26.19 10.88
N LYS A 575 31.56 -25.05 10.34
CA LYS A 575 31.86 -23.84 11.14
C LYS A 575 30.65 -23.35 11.94
N PHE A 576 29.46 -23.36 11.34
CA PHE A 576 28.24 -22.89 12.00
C PHE A 576 27.62 -23.96 12.90
N LYS A 577 27.81 -25.25 12.58
CA LYS A 577 27.38 -26.37 13.44
C LYS A 577 27.92 -26.23 14.86
N ASN A 578 29.22 -25.95 15.02
CA ASN A 578 29.84 -25.76 16.33
C ASN A 578 29.27 -24.55 17.09
N ILE A 579 28.99 -23.45 16.37
CA ILE A 579 28.35 -22.27 16.96
C ILE A 579 26.96 -22.63 17.48
N PHE A 580 26.17 -23.39 16.72
CA PHE A 580 24.84 -23.81 17.16
C PHE A 580 24.87 -24.79 18.33
N LEU A 581 25.84 -25.73 18.38
CA LEU A 581 25.98 -26.62 19.53
C LEU A 581 26.16 -25.84 20.84
N ALA A 582 26.92 -24.75 20.82
CA ALA A 582 27.10 -23.88 21.97
C ALA A 582 25.91 -22.93 22.22
N PHE A 583 25.31 -22.39 21.15
CA PHE A 583 24.29 -21.33 21.26
C PHE A 583 22.87 -21.86 21.52
N THR A 584 22.53 -23.06 21.08
CA THR A 584 21.18 -23.64 21.22
C THR A 584 20.75 -23.81 22.69
N PRO A 585 21.61 -24.27 23.62
CA PRO A 585 21.32 -24.25 25.06
C PRO A 585 20.95 -22.86 25.59
N LEU A 586 21.70 -21.84 25.18
CA LEU A 586 21.45 -20.45 25.58
C LEU A 586 20.11 -19.94 25.03
N MET A 587 19.76 -20.32 23.80
CA MET A 587 18.46 -20.02 23.23
C MET A 587 17.30 -20.71 23.99
N GLY A 588 17.53 -21.91 24.52
CA GLY A 588 16.62 -22.59 25.43
C GLY A 588 16.35 -21.78 26.71
N ILE A 589 17.41 -21.33 27.37
CA ILE A 589 17.32 -20.48 28.57
C ILE A 589 16.62 -19.15 28.25
N TYR A 590 16.97 -18.50 27.14
CA TYR A 590 16.31 -17.27 26.68
C TYR A 590 14.81 -17.47 26.49
N THR A 591 14.43 -18.58 25.87
CA THR A 591 13.02 -18.90 25.61
C THR A 591 12.27 -19.19 26.91
N ALA A 592 12.90 -19.87 27.87
CA ALA A 592 12.35 -20.06 29.23
C ALA A 592 12.14 -18.71 29.94
N ALA A 593 13.17 -17.85 29.94
CA ALA A 593 13.14 -16.52 30.57
C ALA A 593 12.05 -15.61 29.96
N SER A 594 11.69 -15.85 28.70
CA SER A 594 10.62 -15.11 28.03
C SER A 594 9.21 -15.47 28.51
N MET A 595 9.01 -16.60 29.18
CA MET A 595 7.70 -17.13 29.58
C MET A 595 6.67 -17.27 28.44
N SER A 596 7.11 -17.16 27.18
CA SER A 596 6.20 -17.20 26.03
C SER A 596 5.93 -18.65 25.63
N LEU A 597 4.75 -19.18 25.98
CA LEU A 597 4.35 -20.54 25.64
C LEU A 597 4.52 -20.84 24.14
N LEU A 598 4.16 -19.89 23.27
CA LEU A 598 4.31 -20.04 21.81
C LEU A 598 5.79 -20.14 21.40
N ALA A 599 6.69 -19.37 22.01
CA ALA A 599 8.11 -19.45 21.70
C ALA A 599 8.71 -20.80 22.18
N ILE A 600 8.30 -21.27 23.36
CA ILE A 600 8.70 -22.58 23.93
C ILE A 600 8.26 -23.71 23.00
N VAL A 601 6.96 -23.76 22.65
CA VAL A 601 6.39 -24.78 21.77
C VAL A 601 7.07 -24.75 20.40
N MET A 602 7.29 -23.56 19.84
CA MET A 602 7.94 -23.41 18.55
C MET A 602 9.38 -23.91 18.56
N LEU A 603 10.16 -23.58 19.59
CA LEU A 603 11.56 -24.01 19.71
C LEU A 603 11.64 -25.54 19.83
N ILE A 604 10.86 -26.14 20.73
CA ILE A 604 10.86 -27.59 20.94
C ILE A 604 10.38 -28.31 19.69
N ALA A 605 9.24 -27.92 19.11
CA ALA A 605 8.69 -28.55 17.92
C ALA A 605 9.63 -28.41 16.71
N GLY A 606 10.25 -27.24 16.54
CA GLY A 606 11.22 -26.97 15.48
C GLY A 606 12.48 -27.83 15.61
N LEU A 607 13.08 -27.88 16.81
CA LEU A 607 14.27 -28.69 17.06
C LEU A 607 13.98 -30.20 16.96
N LEU A 608 12.85 -30.68 17.51
CA LEU A 608 12.42 -32.07 17.37
C LEU A 608 12.17 -32.45 15.91
N GLY A 609 11.44 -31.61 15.16
CA GLY A 609 11.18 -31.84 13.74
C GLY A 609 12.47 -31.93 12.92
N PHE A 610 13.43 -31.04 13.20
CA PHE A 610 14.75 -31.08 12.56
C PHE A 610 15.57 -32.31 13.00
N ALA A 611 15.52 -32.69 14.28
CA ALA A 611 16.23 -33.87 14.80
C ALA A 611 15.71 -35.17 14.15
N LEU A 612 14.39 -35.32 14.05
CA LEU A 612 13.75 -36.45 13.36
C LEU A 612 14.13 -36.49 11.88
N TYR A 613 14.18 -35.33 11.22
CA TYR A 613 14.63 -35.23 9.83
C TYR A 613 16.09 -35.69 9.66
N GLN A 614 17.00 -35.16 10.49
CA GLN A 614 18.42 -35.47 10.43
C GLN A 614 18.71 -36.93 10.78
N TRP A 615 18.03 -37.47 11.80
CA TRP A 615 18.14 -38.89 12.14
C TRP A 615 17.71 -39.76 10.96
N ARG A 616 16.53 -39.50 10.38
CA ARG A 616 15.99 -40.33 9.30
C ARG A 616 16.86 -40.31 8.04
N ARG A 617 17.51 -39.18 7.75
CA ARG A 617 18.25 -39.01 6.49
C ARG A 617 19.75 -39.23 6.59
N PHE A 618 20.37 -38.88 7.73
CA PHE A 618 21.82 -38.89 7.91
C PHE A 618 22.27 -39.65 9.17
N PHE A 619 21.34 -40.20 9.97
CA PHE A 619 21.63 -40.87 11.25
C PHE A 619 22.44 -40.01 12.25
N ASP A 620 22.35 -38.67 12.14
CA ASP A 620 23.07 -37.75 13.03
C ASP A 620 22.34 -37.65 14.39
N LYS A 621 22.91 -38.27 15.42
CA LYS A 621 22.36 -38.29 16.80
C LYS A 621 22.63 -36.99 17.57
N THR A 622 23.51 -36.10 17.06
CA THR A 622 23.94 -34.91 17.80
C THR A 622 22.78 -33.95 18.09
N VAL A 623 21.83 -33.83 17.15
CA VAL A 623 20.66 -32.95 17.33
C VAL A 623 19.73 -33.47 18.43
N ILE A 624 19.55 -34.80 18.57
CA ILE A 624 18.70 -35.36 19.62
C ILE A 624 19.28 -35.07 21.01
N ALA A 625 20.59 -35.26 21.18
CA ALA A 625 21.26 -34.90 22.41
C ALA A 625 21.09 -33.40 22.73
N LEU A 626 21.16 -32.54 21.70
CA LEU A 626 20.95 -31.10 21.82
C LEU A 626 19.52 -30.75 22.25
N VAL A 627 18.50 -31.43 21.69
CA VAL A 627 17.10 -31.25 22.09
C VAL A 627 16.92 -31.60 23.56
N LEU A 628 17.42 -32.76 23.99
CA LEU A 628 17.32 -33.20 25.39
C LEU A 628 17.98 -32.19 26.33
N LEU A 629 19.19 -31.74 25.98
CA LEU A 629 19.91 -30.72 26.74
C LEU A 629 19.10 -29.42 26.86
N VAL A 630 18.52 -28.92 25.75
CA VAL A 630 17.67 -27.72 25.77
C VAL A 630 16.45 -27.93 26.65
N THR A 631 15.76 -29.08 26.55
CA THR A 631 14.58 -29.35 27.38
C THR A 631 14.90 -29.40 28.87
N ILE A 632 16.03 -30.01 29.25
CA ILE A 632 16.49 -30.07 30.64
C ILE A 632 16.82 -28.68 31.15
N LEU A 633 17.61 -27.89 30.40
CA LEU A 633 17.99 -26.53 30.81
C LEU A 633 16.79 -25.58 30.89
N MET A 634 15.88 -25.68 29.93
CA MET A 634 14.65 -24.90 29.90
C MET A 634 13.75 -25.27 31.09
N GLY A 635 13.58 -26.58 31.37
CA GLY A 635 12.83 -27.07 32.52
C GLY A 635 13.44 -26.62 33.85
N GLY A 636 14.74 -26.81 34.04
CA GLY A 636 15.45 -26.39 35.26
C GLY A 636 15.41 -24.87 35.48
N TYR A 637 15.44 -24.06 34.41
CA TYR A 637 15.27 -22.61 34.53
C TYR A 637 13.85 -22.22 34.98
N LEU A 638 12.82 -22.91 34.47
CA LEU A 638 11.43 -22.68 34.88
C LEU A 638 11.19 -23.10 36.33
N GLU A 639 11.80 -24.21 36.77
CA GLU A 639 11.75 -24.72 38.15
C GLU A 639 12.50 -23.80 39.13
N TYR A 640 13.72 -23.37 38.81
CA TYR A 640 14.45 -22.38 39.60
C TYR A 640 13.62 -21.10 39.84
N LYS A 641 12.83 -20.71 38.85
CA LYS A 641 11.92 -19.57 38.97
C LYS A 641 10.70 -19.88 39.83
N SER A 642 10.11 -21.08 39.77
CA SER A 642 8.95 -21.43 40.62
C SER A 642 9.32 -21.34 42.09
N ASP A 643 10.51 -21.77 42.47
CA ASP A 643 11.00 -21.71 43.86
C ASP A 643 11.23 -20.27 44.32
N PHE A 644 11.78 -19.42 43.42
CA PHE A 644 11.91 -17.98 43.70
C PHE A 644 10.54 -17.28 43.82
N MET A 645 9.52 -17.77 43.08
CA MET A 645 8.14 -17.28 43.10
C MET A 645 7.30 -17.83 44.25
N GLU A 646 7.66 -18.96 44.88
CA GLU A 646 6.99 -19.47 46.10
C GLU A 646 7.06 -18.45 47.25
N SER A 647 8.08 -17.59 47.26
CA SER A 647 8.16 -16.44 48.18
C SER A 647 7.22 -15.25 47.83
N LYS A 648 6.57 -15.24 46.66
CA LYS A 648 5.67 -14.17 46.14
C LYS A 648 4.33 -14.69 45.55
N LEU A 649 3.98 -15.96 45.80
CA LEU A 649 2.99 -16.73 45.02
C LEU A 649 1.51 -16.35 45.28
N THR A 650 1.21 -15.45 46.22
CA THR A 650 -0.15 -14.91 46.40
C THR A 650 -0.58 -13.93 45.29
N PHE A 651 0.36 -13.37 44.51
CA PHE A 651 0.04 -12.38 43.46
C PHE A 651 -0.16 -12.99 42.06
N PHE A 652 0.45 -14.14 41.75
CA PHE A 652 0.48 -14.70 40.39
C PHE A 652 -0.68 -15.65 40.04
N ASN A 653 -1.26 -16.35 41.02
CA ASN A 653 -2.42 -17.22 40.76
C ASN A 653 -3.70 -16.42 40.45
N VAL A 654 -3.78 -15.16 40.89
CA VAL A 654 -4.89 -14.25 40.56
C VAL A 654 -4.71 -13.69 39.14
N ILE A 655 -3.50 -13.24 38.79
CA ILE A 655 -3.24 -12.55 37.50
C ILE A 655 -3.31 -13.49 36.28
N ASN A 656 -2.82 -14.73 36.37
CA ASN A 656 -2.84 -15.64 35.22
C ASN A 656 -4.23 -16.22 34.92
N GLN A 657 -5.08 -16.42 35.94
CA GLN A 657 -6.48 -16.81 35.70
C GLN A 657 -7.27 -15.64 35.13
N ASP A 658 -7.07 -14.43 35.65
CA ASP A 658 -7.74 -13.23 35.18
C ASP A 658 -7.33 -12.88 33.74
N GLU A 659 -6.05 -13.00 33.36
CA GLU A 659 -5.60 -12.68 31.99
C GLU A 659 -6.11 -13.70 30.96
N ILE A 660 -6.12 -15.00 31.28
CA ILE A 660 -6.69 -16.03 30.39
C ILE A 660 -8.20 -15.87 30.27
N ALA A 661 -8.89 -15.66 31.40
CA ALA A 661 -10.33 -15.40 31.41
C ALA A 661 -10.66 -14.13 30.62
N PHE A 662 -9.92 -13.05 30.81
CA PHE A 662 -10.08 -11.79 30.09
C PHE A 662 -9.85 -11.94 28.59
N ASN A 663 -8.81 -12.69 28.18
CA ASN A 663 -8.54 -12.99 26.77
C ASN A 663 -9.67 -13.84 26.15
N MET A 664 -10.23 -14.79 26.89
CA MET A 664 -11.37 -15.59 26.42
C MET A 664 -12.64 -14.75 26.32
N ILE A 665 -12.92 -13.89 27.30
CA ILE A 665 -14.06 -12.96 27.27
C ILE A 665 -13.93 -12.01 26.08
N GLY A 666 -12.75 -11.46 25.83
CA GLY A 666 -12.47 -10.63 24.66
C GLY A 666 -12.75 -11.38 23.35
N ARG A 667 -12.26 -12.61 23.19
CA ARG A 667 -12.55 -13.42 21.99
C ARG A 667 -14.03 -13.70 21.82
N GLN A 668 -14.73 -14.04 22.90
CA GLN A 668 -16.17 -14.31 22.87
C GLN A 668 -16.94 -13.04 22.50
N TYR A 669 -16.55 -11.87 23.02
CA TYR A 669 -17.14 -10.59 22.63
C TYR A 669 -17.00 -10.35 21.13
N PHE A 670 -15.79 -10.45 20.58
CA PHE A 670 -15.55 -10.25 19.15
C PHE A 670 -16.31 -11.28 18.31
N ALA A 671 -16.24 -12.57 18.64
CA ALA A 671 -16.90 -13.64 17.90
C ALA A 671 -18.43 -13.51 17.93
N LYS A 672 -19.02 -13.19 19.09
CA LYS A 672 -20.46 -13.00 19.23
C LYS A 672 -20.95 -11.84 18.38
N ASN A 673 -20.25 -10.70 18.43
CA ASN A 673 -20.62 -9.49 17.69
C ASN A 673 -20.39 -9.63 16.19
N ILE A 674 -19.43 -10.42 15.72
CA ILE A 674 -19.25 -10.70 14.29
C ILE A 674 -20.47 -11.41 13.68
N VAL A 675 -21.20 -12.22 14.46
CA VAL A 675 -22.28 -13.09 13.97
C VAL A 675 -23.67 -12.48 14.21
N THR A 676 -23.78 -11.27 14.74
CA THR A 676 -25.09 -10.64 15.05
C THR A 676 -25.91 -10.34 13.81
N ASP A 677 -25.26 -9.95 12.70
CA ASP A 677 -25.93 -9.56 11.47
C ASP A 677 -25.05 -9.85 10.22
N PRO A 678 -25.61 -10.29 9.07
CA PRO A 678 -24.85 -10.55 7.85
C PRO A 678 -24.07 -9.36 7.30
N GLU A 679 -24.61 -8.14 7.39
CA GLU A 679 -23.93 -6.90 6.99
C GLU A 679 -22.70 -6.67 7.86
N THR A 680 -22.84 -6.84 9.17
CA THR A 680 -21.76 -6.70 10.14
C THR A 680 -20.67 -7.77 9.93
N PHE A 681 -21.06 -9.01 9.59
CA PHE A 681 -20.10 -10.06 9.23
C PHE A 681 -19.31 -9.69 7.95
N LEU A 682 -20.00 -9.21 6.91
CA LEU A 682 -19.39 -8.95 5.61
C LEU A 682 -18.54 -7.68 5.59
N LEU A 683 -19.00 -6.61 6.25
CA LEU A 683 -18.41 -5.28 6.20
C LEU A 683 -17.66 -4.91 7.51
N GLY A 684 -18.02 -5.49 8.65
CA GLY A 684 -17.48 -5.16 9.98
C GLY A 684 -18.38 -4.23 10.80
N HIS A 685 -17.90 -3.79 11.98
CA HIS A 685 -18.63 -2.89 12.89
C HIS A 685 -18.27 -1.43 12.66
N ALA A 686 -19.23 -0.50 12.77
CA ALA A 686 -18.97 0.94 12.71
C ALA A 686 -18.04 1.41 13.83
N GLU A 687 -18.37 1.00 15.06
CA GLU A 687 -17.68 1.38 16.26
C GLU A 687 -16.51 0.45 16.59
N ARG A 688 -15.45 1.03 17.14
CA ARG A 688 -14.39 0.26 17.75
C ARG A 688 -14.73 -0.02 19.22
N PRO A 689 -14.52 -1.24 19.73
CA PRO A 689 -14.71 -1.52 21.14
C PRO A 689 -13.80 -0.64 22.00
N SER A 690 -14.31 -0.23 23.15
CA SER A 690 -13.55 0.55 24.12
C SER A 690 -12.27 -0.20 24.49
N ARG A 691 -11.11 0.43 24.23
CA ARG A 691 -9.80 -0.17 24.55
C ARG A 691 -9.59 -0.40 26.05
N ALA A 692 -10.33 0.32 26.89
CA ALA A 692 -10.30 0.14 28.34
C ALA A 692 -10.94 -1.20 28.75
N GLN A 693 -11.93 -1.68 27.99
CA GLN A 693 -12.64 -2.93 28.26
C GLN A 693 -12.08 -4.10 27.45
N PHE A 694 -11.76 -3.88 26.17
CA PHE A 694 -11.26 -4.90 25.26
C PHE A 694 -10.08 -4.35 24.44
N PRO A 695 -8.83 -4.44 24.93
CA PRO A 695 -7.67 -3.87 24.26
C PRO A 695 -7.36 -4.57 22.92
N SER A 696 -7.68 -5.85 22.79
CA SER A 696 -7.45 -6.66 21.59
C SER A 696 -8.35 -7.91 21.55
N ALA A 697 -8.63 -8.43 20.35
CA ALA A 697 -9.25 -9.73 20.18
C ALA A 697 -8.31 -10.91 20.49
N HIS A 698 -7.00 -10.66 20.65
CA HIS A 698 -5.97 -11.71 20.77
C HIS A 698 -6.06 -12.78 19.66
N ASN A 699 -6.52 -12.38 18.48
CA ASN A 699 -6.62 -13.17 17.27
C ASN A 699 -6.69 -12.21 16.09
N TYR A 700 -5.71 -12.28 15.19
CA TYR A 700 -5.62 -11.38 14.04
C TYR A 700 -6.84 -11.46 13.11
N TYR A 701 -7.34 -12.67 12.89
CA TYR A 701 -8.45 -12.94 11.98
C TYR A 701 -9.78 -12.43 12.53
N LEU A 702 -10.04 -12.59 13.82
CA LEU A 702 -11.22 -12.01 14.46
C LEU A 702 -11.15 -10.48 14.47
N ASP A 703 -9.97 -9.91 14.72
CA ASP A 703 -9.77 -8.46 14.77
C ASP A 703 -10.04 -7.80 13.40
N ILE A 704 -9.55 -8.40 12.30
CA ILE A 704 -9.80 -7.89 10.95
C ILE A 704 -11.27 -8.07 10.53
N ILE A 705 -11.90 -9.22 10.82
CA ILE A 705 -13.33 -9.44 10.49
C ILE A 705 -14.21 -8.47 11.28
N TYR A 706 -13.95 -8.29 12.58
CA TYR A 706 -14.73 -7.37 13.40
C TYR A 706 -14.60 -5.93 12.88
N SER A 707 -13.38 -5.50 12.53
CA SER A 707 -13.10 -4.09 12.20
C SER A 707 -13.45 -3.71 10.76
N PHE A 708 -13.21 -4.62 9.80
CA PHE A 708 -13.29 -4.36 8.36
C PHE A 708 -14.09 -5.42 7.59
N GLY A 709 -14.68 -6.40 8.28
CA GLY A 709 -15.52 -7.43 7.68
C GLY A 709 -14.75 -8.59 7.08
N PHE A 710 -15.48 -9.67 6.79
CA PHE A 710 -14.95 -10.85 6.13
C PHE A 710 -14.39 -10.54 4.73
N LEU A 711 -14.97 -9.57 4.02
CA LEU A 711 -14.46 -9.16 2.70
C LEU A 711 -13.01 -8.70 2.77
N ALA A 712 -12.63 -7.90 3.76
CA ALA A 712 -11.25 -7.45 3.94
C ALA A 712 -10.25 -8.59 4.25
N LEU A 713 -10.74 -9.71 4.79
CA LEU A 713 -9.92 -10.89 5.08
C LEU A 713 -9.64 -11.75 3.83
N LEU A 714 -10.51 -11.69 2.81
CA LEU A 714 -10.42 -12.54 1.61
C LEU A 714 -9.04 -12.55 0.95
N PRO A 715 -8.35 -11.41 0.70
CA PRO A 715 -7.04 -11.44 0.06
C PRO A 715 -5.99 -12.20 0.91
N THR A 716 -6.11 -12.15 2.24
CA THR A 716 -5.19 -12.89 3.14
C THR A 716 -5.45 -14.39 3.06
N LEU A 717 -6.72 -14.81 2.99
CA LEU A 717 -7.09 -16.21 2.79
C LEU A 717 -6.62 -16.72 1.42
N VAL A 718 -6.80 -15.93 0.36
CA VAL A 718 -6.32 -16.26 -0.98
C VAL A 718 -4.80 -16.42 -0.99
N MET A 719 -4.06 -15.50 -0.34
CA MET A 719 -2.61 -15.58 -0.25
C MET A 719 -2.14 -16.82 0.54
N LEU A 720 -2.85 -17.18 1.62
CA LEU A 720 -2.58 -18.38 2.40
C LEU A 720 -2.86 -19.65 1.58
N ILE A 721 -4.02 -19.74 0.94
CA ILE A 721 -4.40 -20.87 0.06
C ILE A 721 -3.39 -21.01 -1.08
N TYR A 722 -3.02 -19.91 -1.73
CA TYR A 722 -2.00 -19.92 -2.79
C TYR A 722 -0.66 -20.46 -2.28
N THR A 723 -0.23 -20.05 -1.09
CA THR A 723 1.00 -20.55 -0.47
C THR A 723 0.91 -22.06 -0.19
N LEU A 724 -0.21 -22.54 0.37
CA LEU A 724 -0.46 -23.96 0.62
C LEU A 724 -0.49 -24.78 -0.69
N MET A 725 -1.10 -24.24 -1.75
CA MET A 725 -1.09 -24.87 -3.07
C MET A 725 0.32 -24.99 -3.64
N LEU A 726 1.16 -23.96 -3.50
CA LEU A 726 2.56 -24.03 -3.93
C LEU A 726 3.36 -25.06 -3.12
N LEU A 727 3.15 -25.10 -1.80
CA LEU A 727 3.77 -26.11 -0.93
C LEU A 727 3.36 -27.53 -1.32
N TYR A 728 2.07 -27.75 -1.59
CA TYR A 728 1.56 -29.05 -2.00
C TYR A 728 2.09 -29.47 -3.37
N ARG A 729 2.08 -28.56 -4.36
CA ARG A 729 2.61 -28.83 -5.71
C ARG A 729 4.11 -29.14 -5.68
N PHE A 730 4.88 -28.45 -4.83
CA PHE A 730 6.32 -28.65 -4.69
C PHE A 730 6.72 -29.55 -3.50
N ARG A 731 5.79 -30.36 -2.98
CA ARG A 731 5.98 -31.13 -1.73
C ARG A 731 7.25 -31.99 -1.70
N ASN A 732 7.60 -32.62 -2.82
CA ASN A 732 8.79 -33.48 -2.89
C ASN A 732 10.07 -32.65 -2.72
N GLY A 733 10.12 -31.46 -3.33
CA GLY A 733 11.25 -30.53 -3.18
C GLY A 733 11.31 -29.89 -1.79
N VAL A 734 10.15 -29.59 -1.20
CA VAL A 734 10.06 -29.12 0.20
C VAL A 734 10.60 -30.18 1.16
N LEU A 735 10.16 -31.43 1.04
CA LEU A 735 10.64 -32.53 1.89
C LEU A 735 12.13 -32.86 1.62
N ALA A 736 12.60 -32.67 0.39
CA ALA A 736 13.99 -32.90 0.04
C ALA A 736 14.96 -31.85 0.61
N SER A 737 14.49 -30.63 0.90
CA SER A 737 15.33 -29.51 1.38
C SER A 737 14.96 -29.12 2.82
N THR A 738 15.89 -29.30 3.76
CA THR A 738 15.66 -29.00 5.17
C THR A 738 15.39 -27.53 5.44
N ASP A 739 16.10 -26.63 4.75
CA ASP A 739 15.87 -25.18 4.79
C ASP A 739 14.43 -24.86 4.38
N LEU A 740 13.99 -25.35 3.21
CA LEU A 740 12.67 -25.04 2.70
C LEU A 740 11.56 -25.64 3.57
N LEU A 741 11.74 -26.88 4.07
CA LEU A 741 10.82 -27.51 5.01
C LEU A 741 10.66 -26.68 6.29
N CYS A 742 11.78 -26.27 6.88
CA CYS A 742 11.82 -25.52 8.12
C CYS A 742 11.21 -24.12 7.94
N LEU A 743 11.57 -23.40 6.87
CA LEU A 743 10.96 -22.12 6.53
C LEU A 743 9.44 -22.25 6.32
N SER A 744 8.99 -23.31 5.65
CA SER A 744 7.56 -23.57 5.43
C SER A 744 6.82 -23.79 6.76
N ALA A 745 7.37 -24.63 7.65
CA ALA A 745 6.79 -24.89 8.96
C ALA A 745 6.73 -23.63 9.83
N ILE A 746 7.80 -22.83 9.83
CA ILE A 746 7.89 -21.57 10.59
C ILE A 746 6.87 -20.54 10.09
N VAL A 747 6.75 -20.36 8.77
CA VAL A 747 5.76 -19.43 8.20
C VAL A 747 4.34 -19.88 8.52
N LEU A 748 4.04 -21.18 8.39
CA LEU A 748 2.71 -21.71 8.74
C LEU A 748 2.43 -21.56 10.23
N PHE A 749 3.41 -21.81 11.10
CA PHE A 749 3.26 -21.59 12.54
C PHE A 749 2.94 -20.12 12.84
N LEU A 750 3.70 -19.18 12.27
CA LEU A 750 3.48 -17.76 12.53
C LEU A 750 2.13 -17.29 11.96
N VAL A 751 1.82 -17.60 10.71
CA VAL A 751 0.59 -17.11 10.06
C VAL A 751 -0.66 -17.78 10.63
N VAL A 752 -0.63 -19.07 10.94
CA VAL A 752 -1.82 -19.80 11.40
C VAL A 752 -1.89 -19.87 12.92
N VAL A 753 -0.84 -20.37 13.58
CA VAL A 753 -0.88 -20.65 15.03
C VAL A 753 -0.70 -19.36 15.82
N ASP A 754 0.43 -18.65 15.66
CA ASP A 754 0.72 -17.44 16.45
C ASP A 754 -0.39 -16.38 16.29
N ASN A 755 -0.88 -16.18 15.06
CA ASN A 755 -1.94 -15.20 14.78
C ASN A 755 -3.36 -15.65 15.12
N SER A 756 -3.56 -16.92 15.48
CA SER A 756 -4.80 -17.37 16.13
C SER A 756 -4.81 -17.06 17.62
N PHE A 757 -3.61 -16.96 18.23
CA PHE A 757 -3.46 -16.73 19.66
C PHE A 757 -3.06 -15.29 20.04
N LYS A 758 -2.50 -14.55 19.09
CA LYS A 758 -2.04 -13.17 19.22
C LYS A 758 -2.42 -12.37 17.97
N VAL A 759 -2.12 -11.08 17.98
CA VAL A 759 -2.29 -10.18 16.82
C VAL A 759 -0.92 -9.82 16.21
N GLY A 760 -0.10 -10.85 15.96
CA GLY A 760 1.30 -10.70 15.53
C GLY A 760 1.48 -9.99 14.19
N LEU A 761 0.59 -10.23 13.22
CA LEU A 761 0.63 -9.64 11.88
C LEU A 761 0.26 -8.15 11.86
N ARG A 762 -0.49 -7.66 12.86
CA ARG A 762 -0.84 -6.24 13.02
C ARG A 762 0.27 -5.43 13.71
N GLN A 763 1.06 -6.06 14.57
CA GLN A 763 2.16 -5.38 15.25
C GLN A 763 3.29 -5.09 14.25
N PRO A 764 3.80 -3.85 14.13
CA PRO A 764 4.80 -3.49 13.12
C PRO A 764 6.05 -4.36 13.12
N TYR A 765 6.62 -4.68 14.30
CA TYR A 765 7.86 -5.44 14.36
C TYR A 765 7.66 -6.91 13.94
N SER A 766 6.78 -7.64 14.63
CA SER A 766 6.51 -9.06 14.33
C SER A 766 5.84 -9.26 12.98
N GLY A 767 4.96 -8.35 12.59
CA GLY A 767 4.25 -8.40 11.32
C GLY A 767 5.21 -8.22 10.15
N ILE A 768 6.09 -7.21 10.18
CA ILE A 768 7.08 -7.01 9.10
C ILE A 768 7.98 -8.23 8.96
N PHE A 769 8.48 -8.77 10.08
CA PHE A 769 9.32 -9.97 10.04
C PHE A 769 8.55 -11.17 9.45
N THR A 770 7.33 -11.44 9.94
CA THR A 770 6.51 -12.57 9.50
C THR A 770 6.16 -12.47 8.02
N PHE A 771 5.68 -11.31 7.58
CA PHE A 771 5.41 -11.06 6.16
C PHE A 771 6.70 -11.14 5.33
N PHE A 772 7.84 -10.66 5.84
CA PHE A 772 9.12 -10.75 5.15
C PHE A 772 9.55 -12.20 4.88
N ILE A 773 9.56 -13.07 5.89
CA ILE A 773 9.91 -14.48 5.68
C ILE A 773 8.85 -15.22 4.85
N TRP A 774 7.56 -14.83 4.94
CA TRP A 774 6.51 -15.37 4.08
C TRP A 774 6.75 -15.00 2.60
N GLY A 775 7.17 -13.76 2.34
CA GLY A 775 7.53 -13.30 1.00
C GLY A 775 8.73 -14.08 0.44
N ILE A 776 9.73 -14.36 1.28
CA ILE A 776 10.87 -15.21 0.91
C ILE A 776 10.42 -16.63 0.58
N LEU A 777 9.52 -17.22 1.36
CA LEU A 777 8.98 -18.56 1.10
C LEU A 777 8.28 -18.63 -0.26
N ILE A 778 7.39 -17.68 -0.55
CA ILE A 778 6.67 -17.64 -1.84
C ILE A 778 7.67 -17.54 -3.00
N SER A 779 8.69 -16.69 -2.86
CA SER A 779 9.72 -16.53 -3.88
C SER A 779 10.55 -17.82 -4.09
N LYS A 780 10.96 -18.49 -3.00
CA LYS A 780 11.64 -19.80 -3.04
C LYS A 780 10.80 -20.85 -3.76
N LEU A 781 9.50 -20.95 -3.45
CA LEU A 781 8.59 -21.93 -4.06
C LEU A 781 8.34 -21.63 -5.54
N HIS A 782 8.08 -20.37 -5.89
CA HIS A 782 7.76 -19.97 -7.26
C HIS A 782 8.94 -20.18 -8.22
N LEU A 783 10.14 -19.79 -7.81
CA LEU A 783 11.35 -19.95 -8.63
C LEU A 783 11.72 -21.41 -8.85
N ASN A 784 11.58 -22.25 -7.82
CA ASN A 784 11.86 -23.68 -7.95
C ASN A 784 10.80 -24.39 -8.79
N PHE A 785 9.53 -23.99 -8.70
CA PHE A 785 8.48 -24.50 -9.58
C PHE A 785 8.81 -24.24 -11.06
N LEU A 786 9.22 -23.01 -11.40
CA LEU A 786 9.60 -22.65 -12.78
C LEU A 786 10.82 -23.41 -13.31
N LYS A 787 11.73 -23.83 -12.43
CA LYS A 787 12.90 -24.65 -12.80
C LYS A 787 12.55 -26.11 -13.08
N VAL A 788 11.51 -26.64 -12.46
CA VAL A 788 11.07 -28.04 -12.67
C VAL A 788 10.12 -28.17 -13.86
N SER A 789 9.40 -27.10 -14.23
CA SER A 789 8.50 -27.07 -15.39
C SER A 789 9.20 -26.84 -16.74
N LYS A 790 10.48 -26.43 -16.72
CA LYS A 790 11.34 -26.29 -17.88
C LYS A 790 12.28 -27.48 -17.94
#